data_AF-A0A852LRQ9-F1
#
_entry.id   AF-A0A852LRQ9-F1
#
_cell.length_a   1.000
_cell.length_b   1.000
_cell.length_c   1.000
_cell.angle_alpha   90.00
_cell.angle_beta   90.00
_cell.angle_gamma   90.00
#
_symmetry.space_group_name_H-M   'P 1'
#
loop_
_entity.id
_entity.type
_entity.pdbx_description
1 polymer ?
#
loop_
_entity_poly.entity_id
_entity_poly.type
_entity_poly.pdbx_seq_one_letter_code
_entity_poly.pdbx_strand_id
1 'polypeptide(L)'
;ATFPPNIFLMEFLLAGNCDAPPRLPSAELKEQYQGISIFSTGSKVEYVCRPGYMRNINVRNSLICGRNAKWHGTMEMCTPKSCPYPGEPTNGRLVLPEKFLFGTSANFTCNPGYRLVGNSQIHCVVQNGVVTWDRDIPICQPIPCLPPPAIANGEHSGGIEDQFEYGTSVTYRCHSTKRGEKAFSLVGDASIFCTTTDNINGVWNKPPPECKVVNCEHPNVENGKLLSGYQHEYSYRDTVMFDCNFRYAMNGSETSRCQENGLWEPPLPLCQRSSCDDPPDVWNAVKAKLAGNLFPVDTVVTYECREGHQFSPGETTRNIKCLPDFTWTEAPAPCKRISCPNPDVRNGKPLNSWEEKDEYMYGDRLAITCNEGYALKDPSSNVLRCTSDGTWDPPVPECTSEPYCPRPDIAHGREVPPSRNNYRIGTRLRLMCDSGYVLRGQDSTECQANASWAPPLPFCDQVCGPPPQAANGWHSGLGQEHFPYGTSVTYQCAQGLSLIGDASIYCTSEDGLTLGWSGPAPECRVVRCPKPTVERGRMTPQKFAFPYGVDVQFSCDEGFKLQGAAGSRCQADGTWQPPLPTCQAVYCSRPSGEENLQISSPRLRYKVNETLSYFCRSNIHQSVGSSATCSSDGTWVPPATCKKRDACERILRNREDFQCGVPLTELKTLLEVQKLYLEIQKLEMEL
;
A
#
# COMPACT_ATOMS: atom_id res chain seq x y z
N ALA A 1 -129.11 67.63 88.60
CA ALA A 1 -129.08 67.83 90.06
C ALA A 1 -128.83 66.49 90.73
N THR A 2 -127.61 66.33 91.26
CA THR A 2 -127.28 65.76 92.59
C THR A 2 -128.02 64.56 93.18
N PHE A 3 -127.16 63.57 93.52
CA PHE A 3 -127.10 62.67 94.70
C PHE A 3 -128.10 61.50 94.83
N PRO A 4 -127.76 60.43 95.60
CA PRO A 4 -126.50 59.71 95.91
C PRO A 4 -126.74 58.15 95.81
N PRO A 5 -126.17 57.23 96.64
CA PRO A 5 -124.79 56.75 96.90
C PRO A 5 -124.53 55.22 96.61
N ASN A 6 -123.27 54.79 96.77
CA ASN A 6 -122.67 53.45 97.11
C ASN A 6 -123.11 52.11 96.44
N ILE A 7 -122.13 51.24 96.10
CA ILE A 7 -122.00 49.79 96.46
C ILE A 7 -120.87 49.06 95.64
N PHE A 8 -120.28 48.03 96.27
CA PHE A 8 -119.22 47.09 95.84
C PHE A 8 -119.58 46.07 94.73
N LEU A 9 -118.53 45.43 94.15
CA LEU A 9 -118.39 44.06 93.57
C LEU A 9 -118.41 43.80 92.03
N MET A 10 -117.51 42.86 91.67
CA MET A 10 -117.43 41.90 90.53
C MET A 10 -116.61 42.23 89.26
N GLU A 11 -115.51 41.49 89.08
CA GLU A 11 -114.89 41.14 87.78
C GLU A 11 -115.50 39.82 87.24
N PHE A 12 -115.91 39.81 85.96
CA PHE A 12 -116.20 38.61 85.17
C PHE A 12 -115.80 38.85 83.69
N LEU A 13 -115.13 37.86 83.08
CA LEU A 13 -114.63 37.81 81.71
C LEU A 13 -115.75 37.64 80.66
N LEU A 14 -115.71 38.40 79.55
CA LEU A 14 -116.59 38.27 78.37
C LEU A 14 -115.92 37.42 77.26
N ALA A 15 -116.64 36.46 76.69
CA ALA A 15 -116.23 35.67 75.52
C ALA A 15 -116.62 36.37 74.19
N GLY A 16 -115.74 36.32 73.17
CA GLY A 16 -115.96 36.97 71.86
C GLY A 16 -116.59 36.07 70.79
N ASN A 17 -117.50 36.62 69.97
CA ASN A 17 -118.14 35.94 68.84
C ASN A 17 -117.34 36.13 67.53
N CYS A 18 -117.36 35.15 66.62
CA CYS A 18 -116.73 35.26 65.28
C CYS A 18 -117.69 35.87 64.25
N ASP A 19 -117.13 36.65 63.32
CA ASP A 19 -117.83 37.16 62.13
C ASP A 19 -118.08 36.06 61.09
N ALA A 20 -118.73 36.42 59.99
CA ALA A 20 -119.02 35.53 58.87
C ALA A 20 -117.80 34.71 58.42
N PRO A 21 -117.95 33.40 58.14
CA PRO A 21 -116.87 32.54 57.69
C PRO A 21 -116.19 33.01 56.39
N PRO A 22 -114.89 32.74 56.19
CA PRO A 22 -114.15 33.19 55.01
C PRO A 22 -114.66 32.55 53.70
N ARG A 23 -114.79 33.35 52.63
CA ARG A 23 -115.15 32.81 51.30
C ARG A 23 -113.94 32.10 50.66
N LEU A 24 -114.14 30.87 50.20
CA LEU A 24 -113.10 30.07 49.57
C LEU A 24 -113.36 29.92 48.05
N PRO A 25 -112.31 29.92 47.21
CA PRO A 25 -112.45 29.73 45.76
C PRO A 25 -112.76 28.28 45.38
N SER A 26 -112.36 27.30 46.19
CA SER A 26 -112.57 25.85 45.95
C SER A 26 -113.79 25.27 46.66
N ALA A 27 -114.38 26.00 47.60
CA ALA A 27 -115.46 25.52 48.47
C ALA A 27 -116.48 26.62 48.76
N GLU A 28 -117.73 26.24 48.96
CA GLU A 28 -118.81 27.12 49.36
C GLU A 28 -119.41 26.67 50.70
N LEU A 29 -119.85 27.64 51.49
CA LEU A 29 -120.41 27.36 52.81
C LEU A 29 -121.74 26.60 52.64
N LYS A 30 -122.00 25.57 53.44
CA LYS A 30 -123.26 24.81 53.35
C LYS A 30 -124.45 25.74 53.56
N GLU A 31 -125.52 25.58 52.77
CA GLU A 31 -126.67 26.51 52.71
C GLU A 31 -127.20 26.93 54.09
N GLN A 32 -127.27 25.98 55.04
CA GLN A 32 -127.74 26.21 56.40
C GLN A 32 -126.97 27.28 57.21
N TYR A 33 -125.76 27.65 56.79
CA TYR A 33 -124.95 28.70 57.42
C TYR A 33 -124.84 29.98 56.57
N GLN A 34 -125.33 29.95 55.33
CA GLN A 34 -125.29 31.11 54.45
C GLN A 34 -126.27 32.18 54.98
N GLY A 35 -125.81 33.43 55.08
CA GLY A 35 -126.62 34.55 55.58
C GLY A 35 -126.56 34.79 57.10
N ILE A 36 -125.91 33.93 57.86
CA ILE A 36 -125.62 34.16 59.29
C ILE A 36 -124.34 35.00 59.40
N SER A 37 -124.38 36.10 60.14
CA SER A 37 -123.26 37.04 60.28
C SER A 37 -122.46 36.90 61.57
N ILE A 38 -123.02 36.31 62.63
CA ILE A 38 -122.40 36.23 63.97
C ILE A 38 -122.48 34.79 64.49
N PHE A 39 -121.34 34.24 64.90
CA PHE A 39 -121.23 32.87 65.41
C PHE A 39 -120.64 32.87 66.82
N SER A 40 -121.29 32.16 67.75
CA SER A 40 -120.79 32.01 69.12
C SER A 40 -119.54 31.15 69.17
N THR A 41 -118.68 31.41 70.16
CA THR A 41 -117.48 30.60 70.41
C THR A 41 -117.81 29.11 70.49
N GLY A 42 -117.09 28.27 69.75
CA GLY A 42 -117.32 26.83 69.65
C GLY A 42 -118.22 26.41 68.47
N SER A 43 -118.87 27.35 67.79
CA SER A 43 -119.66 27.07 66.58
C SER A 43 -118.81 26.42 65.49
N LYS A 44 -119.32 25.33 64.90
CA LYS A 44 -118.72 24.59 63.78
C LYS A 44 -119.53 24.86 62.52
N VAL A 45 -118.89 25.41 61.50
CA VAL A 45 -119.50 25.61 60.17
C VAL A 45 -118.87 24.67 59.15
N GLU A 46 -119.66 24.16 58.22
CA GLU A 46 -119.22 23.18 57.22
C GLU A 46 -119.30 23.76 55.80
N TYR A 47 -118.38 23.31 54.95
CA TYR A 47 -118.29 23.69 53.54
C TYR A 47 -118.49 22.48 52.63
N VAL A 48 -118.97 22.76 51.42
CA VAL A 48 -119.15 21.85 50.29
C VAL A 48 -118.23 22.30 49.16
N CYS A 49 -117.61 21.38 48.43
CA CYS A 49 -116.69 21.75 47.34
C CYS A 49 -117.46 22.29 46.13
N ARG A 50 -116.93 23.35 45.51
CA ARG A 50 -117.49 23.89 44.27
C ARG A 50 -117.32 22.89 43.11
N PRO A 51 -118.15 22.96 42.06
CA PRO A 51 -117.93 22.18 40.83
C PRO A 51 -116.50 22.37 40.31
N GLY A 52 -115.86 21.28 39.89
CA GLY A 52 -114.43 21.26 39.53
C GLY A 52 -113.49 20.86 40.67
N TYR A 53 -113.95 20.90 41.93
CA TYR A 53 -113.20 20.49 43.11
C TYR A 53 -113.84 19.25 43.77
N MET A 54 -113.02 18.46 44.47
CA MET A 54 -113.43 17.30 45.24
C MET A 54 -112.99 17.44 46.70
N ARG A 55 -113.67 16.71 47.58
CA ARG A 55 -113.42 16.76 49.01
C ARG A 55 -112.07 16.16 49.36
N ASN A 56 -111.21 16.93 50.03
CA ASN A 56 -109.95 16.43 50.57
C ASN A 56 -110.22 15.62 51.87
N ILE A 57 -110.25 14.29 51.75
CA ILE A 57 -110.65 13.40 52.85
C ILE A 57 -109.73 13.51 54.07
N ASN A 58 -108.46 13.91 53.87
CA ASN A 58 -107.45 13.96 54.94
C ASN A 58 -107.66 15.13 55.92
N VAL A 59 -108.54 16.07 55.60
CA VAL A 59 -108.79 17.25 56.42
C VAL A 59 -110.27 17.41 56.70
N ARG A 60 -110.64 18.08 57.78
CA ARG A 60 -112.05 18.40 58.08
C ARG A 60 -112.55 19.54 57.18
N ASN A 61 -113.76 19.45 56.64
CA ASN A 61 -114.43 20.53 55.88
C ASN A 61 -115.15 21.53 56.78
N SER A 62 -114.64 21.70 58.00
CA SER A 62 -115.30 22.54 58.97
C SER A 62 -114.33 23.49 59.64
N LEU A 63 -114.75 24.74 59.75
CA LEU A 63 -114.05 25.74 60.54
C LEU A 63 -114.77 25.89 61.88
N ILE A 64 -113.99 26.09 62.94
CA ILE A 64 -114.50 26.23 64.31
C ILE A 64 -114.17 27.63 64.81
N CYS A 65 -115.16 28.33 65.35
CA CYS A 65 -114.96 29.65 65.96
C CYS A 65 -114.23 29.50 67.30
N GLY A 66 -113.02 30.03 67.41
CA GLY A 66 -112.21 29.98 68.63
C GLY A 66 -112.60 31.07 69.64
N ARG A 67 -112.17 30.92 70.91
CA ARG A 67 -112.39 31.91 71.98
C ARG A 67 -111.80 33.29 71.69
N ASN A 68 -110.87 33.35 70.75
CA ASN A 68 -110.22 34.58 70.26
C ASN A 68 -110.97 35.24 69.10
N ALA A 69 -112.24 34.91 68.86
CA ALA A 69 -113.07 35.43 67.77
C ALA A 69 -112.48 35.20 66.35
N LYS A 70 -111.63 34.17 66.17
CA LYS A 70 -111.08 33.77 64.86
C LYS A 70 -111.52 32.35 64.48
N TRP A 71 -111.66 32.13 63.17
CA TRP A 71 -111.92 30.80 62.62
C TRP A 71 -110.65 29.94 62.59
N HIS A 72 -110.74 28.74 63.16
CA HIS A 72 -109.66 27.74 63.18
C HIS A 72 -110.01 26.54 62.32
N GLY A 73 -109.03 26.03 61.59
CA GLY A 73 -109.16 24.90 60.67
C GLY A 73 -108.30 25.10 59.41
N THR A 74 -108.35 24.16 58.48
CA THR A 74 -107.64 24.29 57.19
C THR A 74 -108.57 24.81 56.10
N MET A 75 -108.02 25.65 55.23
CA MET A 75 -108.70 26.17 54.04
C MET A 75 -108.57 25.22 52.84
N GLU A 76 -107.70 24.21 52.90
CA GLU A 76 -107.45 23.21 51.84
C GLU A 76 -108.41 22.01 51.89
N MET A 77 -109.67 22.28 52.21
CA MET A 77 -110.73 21.28 52.37
C MET A 77 -111.22 20.66 51.06
N CYS A 78 -110.92 21.32 49.94
CA CYS A 78 -111.31 20.93 48.59
C CYS A 78 -110.11 21.04 47.65
N THR A 79 -109.78 19.95 46.97
CA THR A 79 -108.70 19.85 45.97
C THR A 79 -109.29 19.83 44.57
N PRO A 80 -108.61 20.41 43.56
CA PRO A 80 -109.11 20.37 42.18
C PRO A 80 -109.17 18.93 41.69
N LYS A 81 -110.23 18.58 40.94
CA LYS A 81 -110.34 17.28 40.27
C LYS A 81 -109.34 17.22 39.11
N SER A 82 -108.89 16.02 38.76
CA SER A 82 -108.03 15.77 37.61
C SER A 82 -108.86 15.55 36.35
N CYS A 83 -108.48 16.20 35.25
CA CYS A 83 -108.92 15.82 33.91
C CYS A 83 -108.31 14.46 33.51
N PRO A 84 -108.96 13.71 32.60
CA PRO A 84 -108.37 12.53 31.99
C PRO A 84 -107.15 12.93 31.14
N TYR A 85 -106.21 12.01 30.91
CA TYR A 85 -105.09 12.26 30.02
C TYR A 85 -105.59 12.49 28.59
N PRO A 86 -105.26 13.63 27.94
CA PRO A 86 -105.84 13.99 26.64
C PRO A 86 -105.34 13.12 25.47
N GLY A 87 -104.25 12.35 25.66
CA GLY A 87 -103.59 11.62 24.58
C GLY A 87 -102.52 12.46 23.88
N GLU A 88 -101.78 11.83 22.97
CA GLU A 88 -100.77 12.49 22.14
C GLU A 88 -101.14 12.37 20.65
N PRO A 89 -100.97 13.45 19.88
CA PRO A 89 -101.21 13.42 18.44
C PRO A 89 -100.15 12.56 17.73
N THR A 90 -100.57 11.78 16.74
CA THR A 90 -99.64 11.06 15.86
C THR A 90 -98.70 12.05 15.18
N ASN A 91 -97.38 11.81 15.22
CA ASN A 91 -96.35 12.74 14.73
C ASN A 91 -96.35 14.11 15.42
N GLY A 92 -96.81 14.16 16.67
CA GLY A 92 -96.59 15.27 17.58
C GLY A 92 -96.38 14.79 19.00
N ARG A 93 -96.36 15.73 19.93
CA ARG A 93 -96.17 15.48 21.35
C ARG A 93 -96.98 16.46 22.18
N LEU A 94 -97.45 15.98 23.33
CA LEU A 94 -98.01 16.80 24.37
C LEU A 94 -96.87 17.45 25.17
N VAL A 95 -96.89 18.77 25.29
CA VAL A 95 -95.98 19.52 26.18
C VAL A 95 -96.58 19.45 27.59
N LEU A 96 -96.10 18.49 28.38
CA LEU A 96 -96.66 18.12 29.68
C LEU A 96 -96.63 19.29 30.71
N PRO A 97 -97.77 19.67 31.30
CA PRO A 97 -97.79 20.30 32.62
C PRO A 97 -97.61 19.23 33.72
N GLU A 98 -97.09 19.61 34.89
CA GLU A 98 -96.82 18.66 36.00
C GLU A 98 -98.04 17.83 36.42
N LYS A 99 -99.26 18.40 36.34
CA LYS A 99 -100.54 17.75 36.70
C LYS A 99 -101.72 18.34 35.89
N PHE A 100 -102.66 17.49 35.46
CA PHE A 100 -103.86 17.88 34.71
C PHE A 100 -105.03 18.29 35.62
N LEU A 101 -104.83 19.34 36.42
CA LEU A 101 -105.84 19.79 37.39
C LEU A 101 -106.88 20.71 36.74
N PHE A 102 -108.09 20.78 37.31
CA PHE A 102 -109.11 21.74 36.90
C PHE A 102 -108.54 23.18 36.81
N GLY A 103 -108.75 23.85 35.67
CA GLY A 103 -108.21 25.18 35.37
C GLY A 103 -106.83 25.20 34.68
N THR A 104 -106.17 24.04 34.50
CA THR A 104 -104.91 23.94 33.75
C THR A 104 -105.13 23.87 32.24
N SER A 105 -104.09 24.18 31.46
CA SER A 105 -104.07 24.03 30.01
C SER A 105 -102.99 23.06 29.55
N ALA A 106 -103.29 22.30 28.50
CA ALA A 106 -102.38 21.34 27.88
C ALA A 106 -102.01 21.84 26.48
N ASN A 107 -100.70 21.93 26.20
CA ASN A 107 -100.17 22.44 24.94
C ASN A 107 -99.64 21.31 24.07
N PHE A 108 -99.81 21.40 22.77
CA PHE A 108 -99.33 20.41 21.81
C PHE A 108 -98.36 21.02 20.81
N THR A 109 -97.38 20.21 20.39
CA THR A 109 -96.40 20.58 19.36
C THR A 109 -96.23 19.42 18.39
N CYS A 110 -96.11 19.70 17.10
CA CYS A 110 -95.86 18.65 16.11
C CYS A 110 -94.36 18.34 15.99
N ASN A 111 -94.05 17.13 15.52
CA ASN A 111 -92.69 16.73 15.20
C ASN A 111 -92.23 17.45 13.91
N PRO A 112 -90.90 17.59 13.70
CA PRO A 112 -90.38 18.17 12.46
C PRO A 112 -90.96 17.48 11.22
N GLY A 113 -91.34 18.28 10.22
CA GLY A 113 -92.02 17.80 9.00
C GLY A 113 -93.53 17.72 9.07
N TYR A 114 -94.13 18.03 10.23
CA TYR A 114 -95.57 18.05 10.43
C TYR A 114 -96.05 19.42 10.93
N ARG A 115 -97.13 19.93 10.34
CA ARG A 115 -97.79 21.18 10.76
C ARG A 115 -98.98 20.87 11.68
N LEU A 116 -99.20 21.76 12.65
CA LEU A 116 -100.31 21.65 13.60
C LEU A 116 -101.60 22.18 12.96
N VAL A 117 -102.62 21.31 12.88
CA VAL A 117 -103.96 21.67 12.42
C VAL A 117 -104.95 21.52 13.58
N GLY A 118 -105.58 22.62 13.97
CA GLY A 118 -106.48 22.70 15.12
C GLY A 118 -105.96 23.66 16.20
N ASN A 119 -106.43 23.50 17.43
CA ASN A 119 -106.01 24.36 18.54
C ASN A 119 -104.75 23.79 19.19
N SER A 120 -103.71 24.60 19.31
CA SER A 120 -102.43 24.20 19.95
C SER A 120 -102.53 24.05 21.47
N GLN A 121 -103.64 24.49 22.07
CA GLN A 121 -103.89 24.46 23.50
C GLN A 121 -105.35 24.07 23.78
N ILE A 122 -105.55 23.22 24.79
CA ILE A 122 -106.87 22.83 25.33
C ILE A 122 -106.92 23.11 26.83
N HIS A 123 -108.11 23.32 27.39
CA HIS A 123 -108.33 23.73 28.79
C HIS A 123 -109.17 22.72 29.57
N CYS A 124 -108.77 22.44 30.81
CA CYS A 124 -109.48 21.54 31.71
C CYS A 124 -110.65 22.26 32.39
N VAL A 125 -111.88 22.02 31.91
CA VAL A 125 -113.10 22.73 32.31
C VAL A 125 -114.14 21.79 32.93
N VAL A 126 -115.23 22.34 33.48
CA VAL A 126 -116.39 21.54 33.90
C VAL A 126 -117.40 21.52 32.76
N GLN A 127 -117.70 20.34 32.22
CA GLN A 127 -118.71 20.15 31.19
C GLN A 127 -119.66 19.03 31.63
N ASN A 128 -120.97 19.30 31.64
CA ASN A 128 -122.01 18.35 32.08
C ASN A 128 -121.75 17.73 33.47
N GLY A 129 -121.22 18.52 34.41
CA GLY A 129 -120.95 18.08 35.80
C GLY A 129 -119.68 17.24 35.99
N VAL A 130 -118.94 16.94 34.92
CA VAL A 130 -117.66 16.21 34.93
C VAL A 130 -116.53 17.16 34.53
N VAL A 131 -115.33 16.90 35.04
CA VAL A 131 -114.12 17.66 34.67
C VAL A 131 -113.48 17.01 33.45
N THR A 132 -113.48 17.72 32.32
CA THR A 132 -113.02 17.24 31.01
C THR A 132 -112.39 18.37 30.20
N TRP A 133 -111.73 18.04 29.09
CA TRP A 133 -111.16 19.02 28.17
C TRP A 133 -112.24 19.73 27.35
N ASP A 134 -112.03 21.02 27.08
CA ASP A 134 -112.96 21.85 26.32
C ASP A 134 -113.03 21.51 24.82
N ARG A 135 -111.98 20.89 24.29
CA ARG A 135 -111.75 20.61 22.87
C ARG A 135 -110.99 19.30 22.67
N ASP A 136 -111.06 18.76 21.46
CA ASP A 136 -110.24 17.63 21.01
C ASP A 136 -108.77 18.04 20.77
N ILE A 137 -107.86 17.06 20.84
CA ILE A 137 -106.43 17.27 20.57
C ILE A 137 -106.18 17.62 19.09
N PRO A 138 -105.16 18.44 18.77
CA PRO A 138 -104.87 18.85 17.39
C PRO A 138 -104.29 17.70 16.55
N ILE A 139 -104.38 17.82 15.22
CA ILE A 139 -103.85 16.83 14.27
C ILE A 139 -102.54 17.37 13.69
N CYS A 140 -101.48 16.55 13.74
CA CYS A 140 -100.21 16.87 13.07
C CYS A 140 -100.21 16.24 11.67
N GLN A 141 -100.40 17.08 10.64
CA GLN A 141 -100.40 16.65 9.25
C GLN A 141 -99.03 16.87 8.61
N PRO A 142 -98.57 16.02 7.69
CA PRO A 142 -97.35 16.27 6.92
C PRO A 142 -97.39 17.65 6.27
N ILE A 143 -96.26 18.36 6.26
CA ILE A 143 -96.15 19.65 5.58
C ILE A 143 -96.18 19.40 4.06
N PRO A 144 -97.18 19.95 3.33
CA PRO A 144 -97.28 19.75 1.89
C PRO A 144 -96.27 20.62 1.14
N CYS A 145 -95.65 20.03 0.12
CA CYS A 145 -94.82 20.70 -0.88
C CYS A 145 -95.60 20.84 -2.19
N LEU A 146 -95.36 21.95 -2.90
CA LEU A 146 -95.78 22.06 -4.28
C LEU A 146 -95.03 21.04 -5.16
N PRO A 147 -95.64 20.54 -6.24
CA PRO A 147 -94.97 19.68 -7.21
C PRO A 147 -93.62 20.27 -7.65
N PRO A 148 -92.58 19.42 -7.84
CA PRO A 148 -91.29 19.89 -8.34
C PRO A 148 -91.44 20.61 -9.69
N PRO A 149 -90.68 21.70 -9.93
CA PRO A 149 -90.76 22.43 -11.19
C PRO A 149 -90.38 21.55 -12.40
N ALA A 150 -91.21 21.52 -13.44
CA ALA A 150 -90.86 20.87 -14.69
C ALA A 150 -89.75 21.64 -15.42
N ILE A 151 -88.77 20.94 -15.98
CA ILE A 151 -87.63 21.53 -16.69
C ILE A 151 -87.69 21.20 -18.19
N ALA A 152 -87.23 22.11 -19.04
CA ALA A 152 -87.15 21.85 -20.48
C ALA A 152 -86.14 20.73 -20.77
N ASN A 153 -86.47 19.83 -21.69
CA ASN A 153 -85.61 18.71 -22.11
C ASN A 153 -85.18 17.77 -20.96
N GLY A 154 -85.97 17.68 -19.89
CA GLY A 154 -85.71 16.75 -18.78
C GLY A 154 -86.99 16.33 -18.06
N GLU A 155 -86.83 15.38 -17.17
CA GLU A 155 -87.87 14.78 -16.35
C GLU A 155 -87.32 14.50 -14.94
N HIS A 156 -88.19 14.29 -13.95
CA HIS A 156 -87.80 13.98 -12.57
C HIS A 156 -88.40 12.66 -12.06
N SER A 157 -87.72 12.05 -11.10
CA SER A 157 -88.11 10.75 -10.50
C SER A 157 -89.40 10.79 -9.68
N GLY A 158 -89.88 11.97 -9.28
CA GLY A 158 -91.07 12.15 -8.44
C GLY A 158 -92.42 11.81 -9.06
N GLY A 159 -92.46 11.37 -10.32
CA GLY A 159 -93.72 10.98 -11.00
C GLY A 159 -94.75 12.11 -11.12
N ILE A 160 -96.02 11.74 -11.29
CA ILE A 160 -97.18 12.65 -11.27
C ILE A 160 -97.92 12.44 -9.94
N GLU A 161 -97.19 12.39 -8.83
CA GLU A 161 -97.84 12.39 -7.52
C GLU A 161 -98.38 13.79 -7.25
N ASP A 162 -99.69 13.90 -6.98
CA ASP A 162 -100.31 15.20 -6.71
C ASP A 162 -99.96 15.74 -5.30
N GLN A 163 -99.26 14.95 -4.48
CA GLN A 163 -98.95 15.26 -3.09
C GLN A 163 -97.49 14.91 -2.77
N PHE A 164 -96.66 15.94 -2.63
CA PHE A 164 -95.29 15.83 -2.13
C PHE A 164 -95.24 16.29 -0.68
N GLU A 165 -94.55 15.56 0.19
CA GLU A 165 -94.45 15.88 1.61
C GLU A 165 -93.02 16.29 2.00
N TYR A 166 -92.88 16.91 3.17
CA TYR A 166 -91.59 17.25 3.75
C TYR A 166 -90.62 16.06 3.77
N GLY A 167 -89.38 16.29 3.33
CA GLY A 167 -88.36 15.25 3.20
C GLY A 167 -88.39 14.49 1.87
N THR A 168 -89.42 14.66 1.03
CA THR A 168 -89.43 14.06 -0.31
C THR A 168 -88.29 14.61 -1.15
N SER A 169 -87.55 13.74 -1.83
CA SER A 169 -86.41 14.09 -2.70
C SER A 169 -86.67 13.61 -4.12
N VAL A 170 -86.47 14.47 -5.09
CA VAL A 170 -86.62 14.15 -6.51
C VAL A 170 -85.32 14.38 -7.24
N THR A 171 -85.02 13.47 -8.16
CA THR A 171 -83.81 13.54 -9.00
C THR A 171 -84.21 13.77 -10.44
N TYR A 172 -83.64 14.82 -11.05
CA TYR A 172 -83.83 15.18 -12.45
C TYR A 172 -82.87 14.41 -13.35
N ARG A 173 -83.31 14.15 -14.57
CA ARG A 173 -82.51 13.58 -15.67
C ARG A 173 -82.89 14.25 -16.97
N CYS A 174 -81.91 14.46 -17.86
CA CYS A 174 -82.17 15.02 -19.17
C CYS A 174 -82.71 13.95 -20.13
N HIS A 175 -83.58 14.36 -21.04
CA HIS A 175 -84.09 13.50 -22.10
C HIS A 175 -82.94 13.05 -23.02
N SER A 176 -83.03 11.80 -23.46
CA SER A 176 -82.09 11.28 -24.46
C SER A 176 -82.33 11.96 -25.82
N THR A 177 -81.24 12.32 -26.50
CA THR A 177 -81.29 12.93 -27.84
C THR A 177 -81.30 11.85 -28.93
N LYS A 178 -81.79 12.22 -30.11
CA LYS A 178 -81.76 11.34 -31.28
C LYS A 178 -80.32 11.17 -31.76
N ARG A 179 -80.06 10.08 -32.48
CA ARG A 179 -78.73 9.75 -33.01
C ARG A 179 -78.24 10.88 -33.94
N GLY A 180 -77.15 11.55 -33.56
CA GLY A 180 -76.53 12.65 -34.32
C GLY A 180 -76.78 14.06 -33.75
N GLU A 181 -77.61 14.22 -32.72
CA GLU A 181 -77.82 15.49 -32.02
C GLU A 181 -77.00 15.54 -30.72
N LYS A 182 -76.48 16.73 -30.39
CA LYS A 182 -75.68 16.94 -29.18
C LYS A 182 -76.49 16.65 -27.92
N ALA A 183 -75.94 15.85 -27.02
CA ALA A 183 -76.59 15.47 -25.77
C ALA A 183 -76.78 16.69 -24.84
N PHE A 184 -77.85 16.66 -24.05
CA PHE A 184 -78.08 17.67 -23.01
C PHE A 184 -77.26 17.35 -21.76
N SER A 185 -76.61 18.37 -21.21
CA SER A 185 -75.96 18.31 -19.91
C SER A 185 -76.90 18.83 -18.83
N LEU A 186 -76.94 18.14 -17.70
CA LEU A 186 -77.68 18.59 -16.51
C LEU A 186 -76.80 19.57 -15.73
N VAL A 187 -77.12 20.87 -15.84
CA VAL A 187 -76.42 21.97 -15.18
C VAL A 187 -77.13 22.31 -13.88
N GLY A 188 -76.42 22.19 -12.76
CA GLY A 188 -76.97 22.40 -11.40
C GLY A 188 -76.94 21.14 -10.54
N ASP A 189 -77.73 21.15 -9.47
CA ASP A 189 -77.89 20.00 -8.58
C ASP A 189 -78.95 19.04 -9.14
N ALA A 190 -78.54 17.78 -9.38
CA ALA A 190 -79.44 16.78 -9.94
C ALA A 190 -80.61 16.41 -9.01
N SER A 191 -80.47 16.63 -7.70
CA SER A 191 -81.50 16.29 -6.72
C SER A 191 -81.86 17.49 -5.86
N ILE A 192 -83.16 17.70 -5.68
CA ILE A 192 -83.74 18.68 -4.75
C ILE A 192 -84.66 17.95 -3.78
N PHE A 193 -84.77 18.46 -2.55
CA PHE A 193 -85.65 17.91 -1.53
C PHE A 193 -86.55 18.96 -0.90
N CYS A 194 -87.74 18.55 -0.49
CA CYS A 194 -88.70 19.42 0.16
C CYS A 194 -88.26 19.69 1.61
N THR A 195 -88.06 20.95 1.92
CA THR A 195 -87.79 21.47 3.27
C THR A 195 -88.87 22.48 3.66
N THR A 196 -88.71 23.21 4.75
CA THR A 196 -89.63 24.27 5.18
C THR A 196 -88.85 25.42 5.83
N THR A 197 -89.31 26.65 5.64
CA THR A 197 -88.76 27.84 6.28
C THR A 197 -89.64 28.36 7.42
N ASP A 198 -90.92 28.06 7.38
CA ASP A 198 -91.95 28.54 8.31
C ASP A 198 -92.57 27.43 9.18
N ASN A 199 -92.15 26.16 8.98
CA ASN A 199 -92.75 24.96 9.58
C ASN A 199 -94.24 24.77 9.26
N ILE A 200 -94.74 25.43 8.21
CA ILE A 200 -96.16 25.40 7.80
C ILE A 200 -96.29 24.97 6.34
N ASN A 201 -95.42 25.48 5.46
CA ASN A 201 -95.41 25.22 4.02
C ASN A 201 -94.07 24.61 3.57
N GLY A 202 -94.14 23.69 2.61
CA GLY A 202 -92.96 23.07 2.00
C GLY A 202 -92.35 23.95 0.90
N VAL A 203 -91.03 24.03 0.87
CA VAL A 203 -90.22 24.73 -0.16
C VAL A 203 -89.07 23.82 -0.57
N TRP A 204 -88.75 23.76 -1.86
CA TRP A 204 -87.60 23.02 -2.37
C TRP A 204 -86.29 23.69 -1.94
N ASN A 205 -85.33 22.90 -1.44
CA ASN A 205 -84.09 23.40 -0.85
C ASN A 205 -83.18 24.17 -1.83
N LYS A 206 -83.33 23.93 -3.14
CA LYS A 206 -82.47 24.43 -4.22
C LYS A 206 -83.31 24.71 -5.48
N PRO A 207 -82.84 25.59 -6.38
CA PRO A 207 -83.46 25.77 -7.70
C PRO A 207 -83.36 24.48 -8.55
N PRO A 208 -84.30 24.25 -9.48
CA PRO A 208 -84.25 23.11 -10.38
C PRO A 208 -83.06 23.20 -11.36
N PRO A 209 -82.44 22.07 -11.76
CA PRO A 209 -81.34 22.08 -12.72
C PRO A 209 -81.83 22.36 -14.16
N GLU A 210 -80.93 22.79 -15.02
CA GLU A 210 -81.20 23.05 -16.44
C GLU A 210 -80.62 21.96 -17.33
N CYS A 211 -81.42 21.42 -18.25
CA CYS A 211 -80.93 20.53 -19.31
C CYS A 211 -80.63 21.35 -20.57
N LYS A 212 -79.35 21.70 -20.77
CA LYS A 212 -78.88 22.48 -21.93
C LYS A 212 -77.62 21.86 -22.53
N VAL A 213 -77.35 22.17 -23.80
CA VAL A 213 -76.12 21.71 -24.46
C VAL A 213 -74.97 22.60 -24.00
N VAL A 214 -74.01 22.01 -23.29
CA VAL A 214 -72.74 22.65 -22.93
C VAL A 214 -71.65 21.98 -23.74
N ASN A 215 -70.86 22.77 -24.46
CA ASN A 215 -69.78 22.26 -25.30
C ASN A 215 -68.53 23.11 -25.11
N CYS A 216 -67.51 22.55 -24.49
CA CYS A 216 -66.21 23.19 -24.37
C CYS A 216 -65.38 22.99 -25.64
N GLU A 217 -64.55 23.99 -25.99
CA GLU A 217 -63.59 23.84 -27.07
C GLU A 217 -62.60 22.72 -26.79
N HIS A 218 -62.13 22.05 -27.84
CA HIS A 218 -61.15 20.98 -27.70
C HIS A 218 -59.87 21.52 -27.04
N PRO A 219 -59.47 20.98 -25.88
CA PRO A 219 -58.43 21.59 -25.08
C PRO A 219 -57.05 21.28 -25.69
N ASN A 220 -56.43 22.30 -26.27
CA ASN A 220 -55.14 22.21 -26.94
C ASN A 220 -54.11 23.08 -26.22
N VAL A 221 -53.00 22.47 -25.79
CA VAL A 221 -51.91 23.14 -25.09
C VAL A 221 -50.64 22.96 -25.90
N GLU A 222 -50.10 24.07 -26.43
CA GLU A 222 -48.84 24.03 -27.18
C GLU A 222 -47.69 23.60 -26.26
N ASN A 223 -46.84 22.69 -26.74
CA ASN A 223 -45.79 22.06 -25.94
C ASN A 223 -46.31 21.32 -24.68
N GLY A 224 -47.58 20.92 -24.67
CA GLY A 224 -48.19 20.08 -23.63
C GLY A 224 -48.78 18.78 -24.19
N LYS A 225 -49.13 17.87 -23.28
CA LYS A 225 -49.78 16.59 -23.56
C LYS A 225 -51.01 16.44 -22.69
N LEU A 226 -52.10 15.97 -23.27
CA LEU A 226 -53.29 15.57 -22.53
C LEU A 226 -53.01 14.21 -21.85
N LEU A 227 -52.94 14.20 -20.52
CA LEU A 227 -52.69 13.00 -19.72
C LEU A 227 -53.95 12.16 -19.54
N SER A 228 -55.08 12.81 -19.28
CA SER A 228 -56.34 12.12 -18.98
C SER A 228 -57.55 12.99 -19.33
N GLY A 229 -58.71 12.34 -19.43
CA GLY A 229 -59.97 13.01 -19.75
C GLY A 229 -60.21 13.22 -21.25
N TYR A 230 -59.55 12.46 -22.13
CA TYR A 230 -59.86 12.51 -23.56
C TYR A 230 -61.31 12.14 -23.83
N GLN A 231 -62.01 13.02 -24.55
CA GLN A 231 -63.36 12.80 -25.06
C GLN A 231 -63.43 13.28 -26.50
N HIS A 232 -64.30 12.67 -27.30
CA HIS A 232 -64.54 13.13 -28.67
C HIS A 232 -65.24 14.50 -28.67
N GLU A 233 -66.12 14.76 -27.71
CA GLU A 233 -66.77 16.05 -27.47
C GLU A 233 -66.78 16.32 -25.97
N TYR A 234 -66.47 17.55 -25.57
CA TYR A 234 -66.32 17.95 -24.17
C TYR A 234 -67.58 18.68 -23.68
N SER A 235 -68.15 18.19 -22.60
CA SER A 235 -69.41 18.64 -22.01
C SER A 235 -69.25 19.07 -20.54
N TYR A 236 -70.31 19.58 -19.93
CA TYR A 236 -70.29 20.10 -18.57
C TYR A 236 -69.72 19.09 -17.55
N ARG A 237 -68.80 19.56 -16.69
CA ARG A 237 -68.04 18.78 -15.69
C ARG A 237 -66.99 17.82 -16.24
N ASP A 238 -66.81 17.72 -17.55
CA ASP A 238 -65.66 17.02 -18.10
C ASP A 238 -64.38 17.71 -17.61
N THR A 239 -63.43 16.90 -17.17
CA THR A 239 -62.19 17.36 -16.55
C THR A 239 -61.03 16.77 -17.33
N VAL A 240 -60.11 17.64 -17.71
CA VAL A 240 -58.90 17.29 -18.45
C VAL A 240 -57.68 17.62 -17.62
N MET A 241 -56.64 16.79 -17.81
CA MET A 241 -55.37 16.92 -17.13
C MET A 241 -54.25 17.02 -18.14
N PHE A 242 -53.33 17.95 -17.95
CA PHE A 242 -52.23 18.22 -18.85
C PHE A 242 -50.89 18.02 -18.17
N ASP A 243 -49.87 17.74 -18.97
CA ASP A 243 -48.47 17.81 -18.58
C ASP A 243 -47.68 18.50 -19.67
N CYS A 244 -46.59 19.18 -19.32
CA CYS A 244 -45.75 19.84 -20.30
C CYS A 244 -44.75 18.87 -20.92
N ASN A 245 -44.43 19.09 -22.19
CA ASN A 245 -43.36 18.36 -22.86
C ASN A 245 -42.03 18.59 -22.14
N PHE A 246 -41.12 17.64 -22.30
CA PHE A 246 -39.75 17.75 -21.78
C PHE A 246 -39.11 19.10 -22.16
N ARG A 247 -38.48 19.79 -21.19
CA ARG A 247 -37.91 21.16 -21.26
C ARG A 247 -38.90 22.34 -21.16
N TYR A 248 -40.18 22.06 -20.95
CA TYR A 248 -41.19 23.07 -20.69
C TYR A 248 -41.72 22.94 -19.26
N ALA A 249 -41.96 24.07 -18.61
CA ALA A 249 -42.60 24.16 -17.30
C ALA A 249 -44.04 24.64 -17.46
N MET A 250 -44.91 24.12 -16.60
CA MET A 250 -46.31 24.50 -16.58
C MET A 250 -46.51 25.84 -15.88
N ASN A 251 -47.23 26.74 -16.56
CA ASN A 251 -47.75 27.97 -15.98
C ASN A 251 -49.29 27.91 -16.01
N GLY A 252 -49.91 27.78 -14.84
CA GLY A 252 -51.35 27.59 -14.68
C GLY A 252 -51.69 26.35 -13.85
N SER A 253 -52.89 25.81 -14.05
CA SER A 253 -53.37 24.60 -13.37
C SER A 253 -53.12 23.37 -14.23
N GLU A 254 -52.70 22.27 -13.60
CA GLU A 254 -52.57 20.95 -14.24
C GLU A 254 -53.92 20.39 -14.70
N THR A 255 -54.99 20.78 -14.00
CA THR A 255 -56.35 20.31 -14.24
C THR A 255 -57.29 21.46 -14.58
N SER A 256 -58.15 21.24 -15.57
CA SER A 256 -59.18 22.21 -16.00
C SER A 256 -60.51 21.49 -16.16
N ARG A 257 -61.61 22.12 -15.70
CA ARG A 257 -62.96 21.55 -15.78
C ARG A 257 -63.87 22.42 -16.65
N CYS A 258 -64.66 21.77 -17.50
CA CYS A 258 -65.63 22.42 -18.37
C CYS A 258 -66.80 22.97 -17.54
N GLN A 259 -66.99 24.28 -17.59
CA GLN A 259 -68.01 25.01 -16.82
C GLN A 259 -69.31 25.17 -17.61
N GLU A 260 -70.34 25.69 -16.95
CA GLU A 260 -71.67 25.89 -17.55
C GLU A 260 -71.70 26.88 -18.73
N ASN A 261 -70.71 27.76 -18.81
CA ASN A 261 -70.54 28.74 -19.88
C ASN A 261 -69.77 28.16 -21.10
N GLY A 262 -69.37 26.89 -21.07
CA GLY A 262 -68.57 26.26 -22.12
C GLY A 262 -67.09 26.66 -22.10
N LEU A 263 -66.60 27.26 -21.02
CA LEU A 263 -65.20 27.60 -20.83
C LEU A 263 -64.52 26.62 -19.85
N TRP A 264 -63.21 26.46 -20.04
CA TRP A 264 -62.35 25.71 -19.13
C TRP A 264 -61.97 26.57 -17.92
N GLU A 265 -62.23 26.06 -16.71
CA GLU A 265 -61.84 26.74 -15.47
C GLU A 265 -61.14 25.76 -14.50
N PRO A 266 -59.92 26.10 -14.03
CA PRO A 266 -59.07 27.21 -14.48
C PRO A 266 -58.75 27.15 -15.99
N PRO A 267 -58.37 28.28 -16.64
CA PRO A 267 -57.95 28.28 -18.03
C PRO A 267 -56.85 27.24 -18.30
N LEU A 268 -56.80 26.72 -19.52
CA LEU A 268 -55.81 25.71 -19.91
C LEU A 268 -54.38 26.23 -19.64
N PRO A 269 -53.47 25.37 -19.14
CA PRO A 269 -52.12 25.79 -18.78
C PRO A 269 -51.30 26.20 -20.01
N LEU A 270 -50.31 27.08 -19.79
CA LEU A 270 -49.32 27.46 -20.79
C LEU A 270 -47.99 26.77 -20.47
N CYS A 271 -47.47 25.99 -21.42
CA CYS A 271 -46.16 25.37 -21.28
C CYS A 271 -45.08 26.32 -21.80
N GLN A 272 -44.29 26.88 -20.88
CA GLN A 272 -43.21 27.82 -21.20
C GLN A 272 -41.88 27.10 -21.16
N ARG A 273 -40.99 27.43 -22.11
CA ARG A 273 -39.64 26.86 -22.11
C ARG A 273 -38.95 27.21 -20.80
N SER A 274 -38.31 26.23 -20.16
CA SER A 274 -37.67 26.38 -18.86
C SER A 274 -36.23 25.86 -18.83
N SER A 275 -35.77 25.27 -19.94
CA SER A 275 -34.46 24.65 -20.06
C SER A 275 -33.84 24.91 -21.44
N CYS A 276 -32.51 25.09 -21.44
CA CYS A 276 -31.69 24.98 -22.65
C CYS A 276 -31.78 23.57 -23.25
N ASP A 277 -31.43 23.46 -24.54
CA ASP A 277 -31.23 22.17 -25.19
C ASP A 277 -29.97 21.46 -24.68
N ASP A 278 -29.71 20.24 -25.14
CA ASP A 278 -28.46 19.57 -24.76
C ASP A 278 -27.26 20.39 -25.25
N PRO A 279 -26.24 20.59 -24.40
CA PRO A 279 -25.06 21.36 -24.77
C PRO A 279 -24.34 20.75 -25.98
N PRO A 280 -23.89 21.54 -26.98
CA PRO A 280 -23.28 21.05 -28.21
C PRO A 280 -22.12 20.07 -27.98
N ASP A 281 -21.87 19.15 -28.91
CA ASP A 281 -20.70 18.28 -28.81
C ASP A 281 -19.43 18.98 -29.32
N VAL A 282 -18.36 18.93 -28.53
CA VAL A 282 -17.05 19.49 -28.88
C VAL A 282 -16.09 18.34 -29.14
N TRP A 283 -15.53 18.30 -30.35
CA TRP A 283 -14.63 17.22 -30.77
C TRP A 283 -13.35 17.18 -29.90
N ASN A 284 -12.91 15.97 -29.56
CA ASN A 284 -11.80 15.71 -28.64
C ASN A 284 -11.98 16.28 -27.21
N ALA A 285 -13.21 16.62 -26.82
CA ALA A 285 -13.56 16.98 -25.45
C ALA A 285 -14.65 16.05 -24.90
N VAL A 286 -14.80 16.03 -23.59
CA VAL A 286 -15.88 15.38 -22.86
C VAL A 286 -16.59 16.43 -22.00
N LYS A 287 -17.91 16.30 -21.86
CA LYS A 287 -18.72 17.13 -20.98
C LYS A 287 -18.73 16.51 -19.58
N ALA A 288 -18.53 17.31 -18.54
CA ALA A 288 -18.71 16.85 -17.16
C ALA A 288 -20.13 16.30 -16.98
N LYS A 289 -20.26 15.13 -16.33
CA LYS A 289 -21.55 14.46 -16.15
C LYS A 289 -22.41 15.23 -15.14
N LEU A 290 -23.41 15.95 -15.63
CA LEU A 290 -24.40 16.61 -14.77
C LEU A 290 -25.45 15.62 -14.26
N ALA A 291 -25.91 15.83 -13.03
CA ALA A 291 -27.01 15.08 -12.44
C ALA A 291 -28.35 15.62 -12.99
N GLY A 292 -28.81 15.04 -14.10
CA GLY A 292 -30.08 15.39 -14.74
C GLY A 292 -29.94 15.90 -16.16
N ASN A 293 -31.07 15.94 -16.88
CA ASN A 293 -31.14 16.32 -18.29
C ASN A 293 -31.85 17.69 -18.51
N LEU A 294 -32.08 18.44 -17.42
CA LEU A 294 -32.67 19.77 -17.43
C LEU A 294 -31.60 20.81 -17.10
N PHE A 295 -31.48 21.83 -17.95
CA PHE A 295 -30.48 22.88 -17.89
C PHE A 295 -31.19 24.25 -17.75
N PRO A 296 -31.62 24.63 -16.54
CA PRO A 296 -32.21 25.95 -16.31
C PRO A 296 -31.22 27.08 -16.62
N VAL A 297 -31.73 28.30 -16.71
CA VAL A 297 -30.90 29.51 -16.86
C VAL A 297 -29.81 29.52 -15.78
N ASP A 298 -28.63 29.99 -16.15
CA ASP A 298 -27.41 30.00 -15.34
C ASP A 298 -26.74 28.63 -15.11
N THR A 299 -27.26 27.54 -15.68
CA THR A 299 -26.54 26.25 -15.67
C THR A 299 -25.21 26.38 -16.40
N VAL A 300 -24.13 25.89 -15.78
CA VAL A 300 -22.78 25.89 -16.33
C VAL A 300 -22.36 24.47 -16.66
N VAL A 301 -21.88 24.26 -17.90
CA VAL A 301 -21.35 22.98 -18.38
C VAL A 301 -19.87 23.16 -18.65
N THR A 302 -19.05 22.30 -18.05
CA THR A 302 -17.60 22.25 -18.25
C THR A 302 -17.24 21.19 -19.27
N TYR A 303 -16.54 21.59 -20.32
CA TYR A 303 -15.83 20.71 -21.25
C TYR A 303 -14.41 20.50 -20.77
N GLU A 304 -13.97 19.26 -20.82
CA GLU A 304 -12.60 18.84 -20.53
C GLU A 304 -12.03 18.15 -21.77
N CYS A 305 -10.87 18.58 -22.24
CA CYS A 305 -10.21 17.94 -23.37
C CYS A 305 -9.81 16.51 -23.01
N ARG A 306 -9.93 15.60 -23.97
CA ARG A 306 -9.41 14.23 -23.85
C ARG A 306 -7.89 14.27 -23.70
N GLU A 307 -7.34 13.21 -23.11
CA GLU A 307 -5.89 13.09 -22.90
C GLU A 307 -5.08 13.41 -24.17
N GLY A 308 -4.03 14.21 -24.01
CA GLY A 308 -3.18 14.66 -25.12
C GLY A 308 -3.77 15.76 -26.01
N HIS A 309 -4.86 16.40 -25.60
CA HIS A 309 -5.49 17.51 -26.32
C HIS A 309 -5.68 18.74 -25.42
N GLN A 310 -5.73 19.93 -26.03
CA GLN A 310 -5.93 21.22 -25.34
C GLN A 310 -6.71 22.21 -26.21
N PHE A 311 -7.42 23.16 -25.58
CA PHE A 311 -8.14 24.25 -26.26
C PHE A 311 -7.17 25.35 -26.71
N SER A 312 -6.31 25.76 -25.78
CA SER A 312 -5.19 26.66 -25.98
C SER A 312 -3.99 26.16 -25.14
N PRO A 313 -2.75 26.65 -25.35
CA PRO A 313 -1.58 26.16 -24.62
C PRO A 313 -1.79 26.19 -23.10
N GLY A 314 -1.84 25.02 -22.47
CA GLY A 314 -2.07 24.87 -21.03
C GLY A 314 -3.54 24.97 -20.57
N GLU A 315 -4.50 25.20 -21.47
CA GLU A 315 -5.93 25.27 -21.16
C GLU A 315 -6.65 24.00 -21.63
N THR A 316 -6.95 23.09 -20.70
CA THR A 316 -7.63 21.82 -20.98
C THR A 316 -9.12 21.84 -20.65
N THR A 317 -9.63 22.91 -20.02
CA THR A 317 -11.04 23.03 -19.62
C THR A 317 -11.66 24.34 -20.08
N ARG A 318 -12.93 24.31 -20.48
CA ARG A 318 -13.74 25.50 -20.81
C ARG A 318 -15.19 25.33 -20.43
N ASN A 319 -15.83 26.45 -20.06
CA ASN A 319 -17.21 26.47 -19.58
C ASN A 319 -18.14 27.18 -20.57
N ILE A 320 -19.35 26.66 -20.73
CA ILE A 320 -20.46 27.36 -21.38
C ILE A 320 -21.60 27.54 -20.37
N LYS A 321 -22.44 28.55 -20.60
CA LYS A 321 -23.55 28.92 -19.71
C LYS A 321 -24.87 28.97 -20.47
N CYS A 322 -25.94 28.50 -19.84
CA CYS A 322 -27.31 28.64 -20.36
C CYS A 322 -27.80 30.08 -20.11
N LEU A 323 -28.15 30.79 -21.19
CA LEU A 323 -28.60 32.18 -21.20
C LEU A 323 -30.11 32.31 -20.94
N PRO A 324 -30.61 33.53 -20.61
CA PRO A 324 -32.04 33.76 -20.36
C PRO A 324 -32.98 33.46 -21.53
N ASP A 325 -32.46 33.40 -22.76
CA ASP A 325 -33.19 33.02 -23.96
C ASP A 325 -33.20 31.50 -24.22
N PHE A 326 -32.72 30.70 -23.26
CA PHE A 326 -32.56 29.25 -23.34
C PHE A 326 -31.60 28.79 -24.44
N THR A 327 -30.63 29.62 -24.81
CA THR A 327 -29.50 29.26 -25.66
C THR A 327 -28.21 29.12 -24.86
N TRP A 328 -27.26 28.35 -25.38
CA TRP A 328 -25.92 28.27 -24.80
C TRP A 328 -25.05 29.42 -25.29
N THR A 329 -24.14 29.92 -24.44
CA THR A 329 -23.02 30.75 -24.89
C THR A 329 -22.19 30.02 -25.96
N GLU A 330 -21.42 30.77 -26.75
CA GLU A 330 -20.59 30.22 -27.82
C GLU A 330 -19.75 29.02 -27.35
N ALA A 331 -19.89 27.89 -28.05
CA ALA A 331 -19.17 26.66 -27.73
C ALA A 331 -17.68 26.80 -28.08
N PRO A 332 -16.77 26.23 -27.26
CA PRO A 332 -15.35 26.32 -27.55
C PRO A 332 -14.99 25.57 -28.83
N ALA A 333 -13.94 26.04 -29.51
CA ALA A 333 -13.39 25.35 -30.67
C ALA A 333 -12.93 23.92 -30.29
N PRO A 334 -12.90 22.97 -31.23
CA PRO A 334 -12.40 21.62 -31.00
C PRO A 334 -11.01 21.58 -30.33
N CYS A 335 -10.79 20.65 -29.40
CA CYS A 335 -9.48 20.49 -28.77
C CYS A 335 -8.45 20.02 -29.82
N LYS A 336 -7.31 20.73 -29.88
CA LYS A 336 -6.18 20.39 -30.74
C LYS A 336 -5.25 19.43 -30.01
N ARG A 337 -4.56 18.57 -30.76
CA ARG A 337 -3.51 17.69 -30.18
C ARG A 337 -2.38 18.56 -29.63
N ILE A 338 -1.80 18.13 -28.51
CA ILE A 338 -0.64 18.78 -27.91
C ILE A 338 0.58 18.55 -28.81
N SER A 339 1.36 19.60 -29.05
CA SER A 339 2.57 19.55 -29.90
C SER A 339 3.83 19.36 -29.06
N CYS A 340 4.71 18.46 -29.47
CA CYS A 340 6.05 18.29 -28.90
C CYS A 340 7.10 19.09 -29.69
N PRO A 341 8.12 19.64 -29.01
CA PRO A 341 9.20 20.36 -29.69
C PRO A 341 9.99 19.42 -30.60
N ASN A 342 10.55 19.95 -31.70
CA ASN A 342 11.45 19.19 -32.56
C ASN A 342 12.69 18.74 -31.75
N PRO A 343 13.00 17.43 -31.67
CA PRO A 343 14.08 16.95 -30.82
C PRO A 343 15.46 17.29 -31.39
N ASP A 344 16.24 18.03 -30.61
CA ASP A 344 17.64 18.36 -30.91
C ASP A 344 18.55 17.19 -30.51
N VAL A 345 19.02 16.40 -31.49
CA VAL A 345 19.89 15.24 -31.28
C VAL A 345 21.31 15.53 -31.73
N ARG A 346 22.22 15.71 -30.77
CA ARG A 346 23.65 15.88 -31.07
C ARG A 346 24.26 14.61 -31.66
N ASN A 347 24.92 14.73 -32.82
CA ASN A 347 25.52 13.61 -33.56
C ASN A 347 24.52 12.51 -33.95
N GLY A 348 23.25 12.87 -34.16
CA GLY A 348 22.21 11.98 -34.66
C GLY A 348 21.17 12.72 -35.51
N LYS A 349 20.21 11.98 -36.05
CA LYS A 349 19.11 12.48 -36.87
C LYS A 349 17.89 11.55 -36.77
N PRO A 350 16.67 12.02 -37.10
CA PRO A 350 15.52 11.14 -37.24
C PRO A 350 15.67 10.19 -38.44
N LEU A 351 15.32 8.91 -38.26
CA LEU A 351 15.59 7.82 -39.22
C LEU A 351 14.74 7.91 -40.50
N ASN A 352 13.58 8.59 -40.48
CA ASN A 352 12.60 8.60 -41.58
C ASN A 352 12.09 10.02 -41.96
N SER A 353 12.93 11.05 -41.96
CA SER A 353 12.51 12.38 -42.45
C SER A 353 12.69 12.47 -43.98
N TRP A 354 11.75 11.94 -44.76
CA TRP A 354 11.63 12.27 -46.18
C TRP A 354 10.73 13.51 -46.41
N GLU A 355 10.08 13.99 -45.35
CA GLU A 355 9.34 15.24 -45.29
C GLU A 355 9.72 15.93 -43.96
N GLU A 356 10.21 17.17 -44.01
CA GLU A 356 10.33 18.00 -42.82
C GLU A 356 8.92 18.24 -42.27
N LYS A 357 8.58 17.55 -41.18
CA LYS A 357 7.32 17.76 -40.47
C LYS A 357 7.55 18.88 -39.47
N ASP A 358 6.94 20.04 -39.72
CA ASP A 358 7.15 21.24 -38.89
C ASP A 358 6.70 21.08 -37.43
N GLU A 359 5.78 20.15 -37.14
CA GLU A 359 5.26 19.88 -35.79
C GLU A 359 5.01 18.37 -35.51
N TYR A 360 5.43 17.90 -34.34
CA TYR A 360 5.11 16.57 -33.80
C TYR A 360 3.93 16.66 -32.84
N MET A 361 2.96 15.76 -32.95
CA MET A 361 1.72 15.81 -32.16
C MET A 361 1.63 14.62 -31.19
N TYR A 362 0.88 14.77 -30.08
CA TYR A 362 0.67 13.74 -29.06
C TYR A 362 0.39 12.36 -29.66
N GLY A 363 1.18 11.36 -29.27
CA GLY A 363 1.10 9.98 -29.78
C GLY A 363 1.95 9.70 -31.03
N ASP A 364 2.52 10.72 -31.68
CA ASP A 364 3.51 10.54 -32.75
C ASP A 364 4.75 9.84 -32.18
N ARG A 365 5.35 8.97 -32.99
CA ARG A 365 6.56 8.22 -32.65
C ARG A 365 7.68 8.63 -33.57
N LEU A 366 8.85 8.92 -33.01
CA LEU A 366 10.03 9.34 -33.76
C LEU A 366 11.19 8.40 -33.45
N ALA A 367 11.72 7.75 -34.49
CA ALA A 367 12.92 6.93 -34.38
C ALA A 367 14.17 7.79 -34.61
N ILE A 368 15.12 7.72 -33.68
CA ILE A 368 16.41 8.42 -33.73
C ILE A 368 17.51 7.46 -34.15
N THR A 369 18.39 7.93 -35.03
CA THR A 369 19.61 7.22 -35.45
C THR A 369 20.83 8.10 -35.25
N CYS A 370 21.95 7.51 -34.84
CA CYS A 370 23.20 8.23 -34.67
C CYS A 370 23.95 8.35 -36.01
N ASN A 371 24.74 9.41 -36.15
CA ASN A 371 25.63 9.60 -37.29
C ASN A 371 26.75 8.55 -37.28
N GLU A 372 27.38 8.32 -38.44
CA GLU A 372 28.46 7.32 -38.56
C GLU A 372 29.57 7.52 -37.51
N GLY A 373 29.97 6.43 -36.84
CA GLY A 373 30.98 6.44 -35.77
C GLY A 373 30.43 6.65 -34.35
N TYR A 374 29.12 6.86 -34.21
CA TYR A 374 28.42 7.01 -32.92
C TYR A 374 27.31 5.96 -32.77
N ALA A 375 27.11 5.46 -31.56
CA ALA A 375 26.04 4.55 -31.15
C ALA A 375 25.21 5.15 -30.01
N LEU A 376 23.95 4.73 -29.88
CA LEU A 376 23.09 5.17 -28.77
C LEU A 376 23.64 4.66 -27.43
N LYS A 377 23.72 5.55 -26.43
CA LYS A 377 24.13 5.20 -25.06
C LYS A 377 23.25 4.10 -24.44
N ASP A 378 21.96 4.11 -24.77
CA ASP A 378 21.01 3.05 -24.47
C ASP A 378 20.35 2.57 -25.78
N PRO A 379 20.61 1.33 -26.23
CA PRO A 379 20.03 0.78 -27.45
C PRO A 379 18.49 0.69 -27.44
N SER A 380 17.87 0.73 -26.26
CA SER A 380 16.41 0.56 -26.08
C SER A 380 15.61 1.85 -26.18
N SER A 381 16.26 3.02 -26.20
CA SER A 381 15.62 4.35 -26.21
C SER A 381 15.60 5.02 -27.59
N ASN A 382 15.74 4.25 -28.66
CA ASN A 382 15.81 4.77 -30.03
C ASN A 382 14.48 5.28 -30.58
N VAL A 383 13.33 4.99 -29.94
CA VAL A 383 12.00 5.44 -30.38
C VAL A 383 11.37 6.33 -29.30
N LEU A 384 11.25 7.62 -29.60
CA LEU A 384 10.61 8.64 -28.78
C LEU A 384 9.10 8.65 -29.02
N ARG A 385 8.30 8.89 -27.97
CA ARG A 385 6.86 9.15 -28.09
C ARG A 385 6.53 10.53 -27.52
N CYS A 386 5.75 11.31 -28.27
CA CYS A 386 5.22 12.58 -27.78
C CYS A 386 4.10 12.32 -26.74
N THR A 387 4.32 12.75 -25.50
CA THR A 387 3.44 12.53 -24.34
C THR A 387 2.43 13.67 -24.15
N SER A 388 1.46 13.46 -23.23
CA SER A 388 0.33 14.38 -23.01
C SER A 388 0.70 15.68 -22.31
N ASP A 389 1.93 15.80 -21.82
CA ASP A 389 2.54 17.00 -21.24
C ASP A 389 3.37 17.79 -22.27
N GLY A 390 3.42 17.34 -23.53
CA GLY A 390 4.19 17.99 -24.59
C GLY A 390 5.69 17.67 -24.54
N THR A 391 6.10 16.63 -23.80
CA THR A 391 7.49 16.17 -23.75
C THR A 391 7.71 14.88 -24.54
N TRP A 392 8.97 14.44 -24.66
CA TRP A 392 9.33 13.18 -25.30
C TRP A 392 9.66 12.13 -24.22
N ASP A 393 9.03 10.95 -24.33
CA ASP A 393 9.31 9.80 -23.47
C ASP A 393 9.71 8.56 -24.31
N PRO A 394 10.88 7.93 -24.05
CA PRO A 394 11.96 8.41 -23.17
C PRO A 394 12.52 9.78 -23.63
N PRO A 395 13.26 10.52 -22.78
CA PRO A 395 13.90 11.76 -23.21
C PRO A 395 14.90 11.52 -24.36
N VAL A 396 15.14 12.56 -25.15
CA VAL A 396 16.00 12.49 -26.36
C VAL A 396 17.36 11.85 -26.04
N PRO A 397 17.75 10.74 -26.70
CA PRO A 397 18.94 9.96 -26.35
C PRO A 397 20.25 10.59 -26.82
N GLU A 398 21.34 10.27 -26.11
CA GLU A 398 22.70 10.69 -26.43
C GLU A 398 23.43 9.68 -27.32
N CYS A 399 24.08 10.16 -28.38
CA CYS A 399 24.96 9.38 -29.26
C CYS A 399 26.43 9.45 -28.79
N THR A 400 27.04 8.32 -28.45
CA THR A 400 28.44 8.19 -27.98
C THR A 400 29.31 7.42 -28.97
N SER A 401 30.63 7.62 -28.97
CA SER A 401 31.54 6.97 -29.94
C SER A 401 31.60 5.44 -29.76
N GLU A 402 31.63 4.69 -30.87
CA GLU A 402 31.73 3.22 -30.84
C GLU A 402 33.07 2.71 -30.23
N PRO A 403 33.05 1.66 -29.37
CA PRO A 403 34.26 1.13 -28.73
C PRO A 403 35.07 0.18 -29.64
N TYR A 404 36.41 0.31 -29.60
CA TYR A 404 37.39 -0.49 -30.36
C TYR A 404 38.36 -1.21 -29.41
N CYS A 405 38.85 -2.41 -29.76
CA CYS A 405 39.93 -3.07 -29.00
C CYS A 405 41.29 -2.40 -29.23
N PRO A 406 42.18 -2.38 -28.21
CA PRO A 406 43.53 -1.84 -28.37
C PRO A 406 44.35 -2.68 -29.36
N ARG A 407 45.24 -2.03 -30.11
CA ARG A 407 46.13 -2.70 -31.07
C ARG A 407 47.02 -3.73 -30.34
N PRO A 408 47.13 -4.98 -30.82
CA PRO A 408 48.01 -5.98 -30.20
C PRO A 408 49.48 -5.57 -30.29
N ASP A 409 50.19 -5.59 -29.15
CA ASP A 409 51.62 -5.34 -29.06
C ASP A 409 52.30 -6.60 -28.49
N ILE A 410 53.08 -7.31 -29.32
CA ILE A 410 53.72 -8.58 -28.98
C ILE A 410 55.17 -8.53 -29.49
N ALA A 411 56.13 -8.43 -28.56
CA ALA A 411 57.54 -8.43 -28.90
C ALA A 411 57.94 -9.76 -29.57
N HIS A 412 58.63 -9.67 -30.70
CA HIS A 412 59.06 -10.83 -31.51
C HIS A 412 57.90 -11.72 -31.99
N GLY A 413 56.69 -11.16 -32.10
CA GLY A 413 55.49 -11.82 -32.62
C GLY A 413 54.81 -10.98 -33.69
N ARG A 414 54.06 -11.64 -34.59
CA ARG A 414 53.33 -11.01 -35.69
C ARG A 414 51.95 -11.63 -35.89
N GLU A 415 50.99 -10.81 -36.32
CA GLU A 415 49.66 -11.23 -36.74
C GLU A 415 49.66 -11.76 -38.18
N VAL A 416 48.97 -12.89 -38.42
CA VAL A 416 48.92 -13.53 -39.73
C VAL A 416 47.50 -14.01 -40.07
N PRO A 417 46.87 -13.50 -41.15
CA PRO A 417 47.33 -12.39 -42.00
C PRO A 417 47.23 -11.02 -41.27
N PRO A 418 47.99 -9.99 -41.71
CA PRO A 418 47.92 -8.65 -41.11
C PRO A 418 46.52 -8.03 -41.30
N SER A 419 45.93 -7.55 -40.20
CA SER A 419 44.55 -7.03 -40.19
C SER A 419 44.50 -5.61 -40.76
N ARG A 420 43.63 -5.38 -41.75
CA ARG A 420 43.39 -4.04 -42.35
C ARG A 420 42.25 -3.25 -41.67
N ASN A 421 41.51 -3.86 -40.75
CA ASN A 421 40.31 -3.27 -40.15
C ASN A 421 40.57 -2.79 -38.72
N ASN A 422 39.92 -1.67 -38.35
CA ASN A 422 39.96 -1.04 -37.03
C ASN A 422 39.38 -1.94 -35.91
N TYR A 423 40.08 -3.02 -35.50
CA TYR A 423 39.79 -3.95 -34.38
C TYR A 423 38.41 -3.82 -33.68
N ARG A 424 37.32 -4.02 -34.43
CA ARG A 424 35.93 -3.95 -33.92
C ARG A 424 35.61 -5.21 -33.09
N ILE A 425 34.60 -5.13 -32.24
CA ILE A 425 34.08 -6.28 -31.49
C ILE A 425 33.78 -7.44 -32.45
N GLY A 426 34.25 -8.66 -32.13
CA GLY A 426 34.17 -9.87 -32.96
C GLY A 426 35.37 -10.09 -33.90
N THR A 427 36.34 -9.17 -33.95
CA THR A 427 37.57 -9.36 -34.75
C THR A 427 38.41 -10.49 -34.15
N ARG A 428 38.75 -11.51 -34.95
CA ARG A 428 39.65 -12.61 -34.58
C ARG A 428 41.03 -12.45 -35.17
N LEU A 429 42.06 -12.56 -34.35
CA LEU A 429 43.46 -12.50 -34.74
C LEU A 429 44.16 -13.83 -34.50
N ARG A 430 45.14 -14.15 -35.37
CA ARG A 430 46.04 -15.29 -35.21
C ARG A 430 47.48 -14.79 -35.18
N LEU A 431 48.29 -15.31 -34.25
CA LEU A 431 49.60 -14.79 -33.90
C LEU A 431 50.68 -15.86 -34.04
N MET A 432 51.88 -15.46 -34.48
CA MET A 432 53.05 -16.34 -34.61
C MET A 432 54.33 -15.64 -34.15
N CYS A 433 55.30 -16.38 -33.62
CA CYS A 433 56.60 -15.85 -33.19
C CYS A 433 57.63 -15.82 -34.33
N ASP A 434 58.61 -14.94 -34.18
CA ASP A 434 59.80 -14.87 -35.03
C ASP A 434 60.76 -16.05 -34.75
N SER A 435 61.70 -16.32 -35.66
CA SER A 435 62.63 -17.46 -35.55
C SER A 435 63.49 -17.39 -34.28
N GLY A 436 63.59 -18.51 -33.54
CA GLY A 436 64.34 -18.58 -32.28
C GLY A 436 63.48 -18.34 -31.03
N TYR A 437 62.20 -18.05 -31.21
CA TYR A 437 61.22 -17.87 -30.14
C TYR A 437 60.06 -18.86 -30.26
N VAL A 438 59.52 -19.30 -29.12
CA VAL A 438 58.40 -20.23 -29.02
C VAL A 438 57.18 -19.52 -28.42
N LEU A 439 55.99 -19.72 -29.01
CA LEU A 439 54.75 -19.07 -28.57
C LEU A 439 54.24 -19.68 -27.26
N ARG A 440 54.04 -18.83 -26.25
CA ARG A 440 53.46 -19.16 -24.96
C ARG A 440 52.08 -18.50 -24.83
N GLY A 441 51.04 -19.33 -24.80
CA GLY A 441 49.64 -18.91 -24.80
C GLY A 441 48.87 -19.54 -25.96
N GLN A 442 47.68 -19.02 -26.24
CA GLN A 442 46.87 -19.48 -27.38
C GLN A 442 47.26 -18.71 -28.65
N ASP A 443 47.32 -19.40 -29.79
CA ASP A 443 47.72 -18.81 -31.08
C ASP A 443 46.62 -17.94 -31.72
N SER A 444 45.40 -17.90 -31.14
CA SER A 444 44.28 -17.09 -31.61
C SER A 444 43.56 -16.35 -30.48
N THR A 445 43.15 -15.10 -30.72
CA THR A 445 42.35 -14.27 -29.79
C THR A 445 41.21 -13.52 -30.49
N GLU A 446 40.14 -13.20 -29.77
CA GLU A 446 38.96 -12.48 -30.28
C GLU A 446 38.67 -11.22 -29.45
N CYS A 447 38.36 -10.11 -30.12
CA CYS A 447 37.94 -8.86 -29.48
C CYS A 447 36.51 -9.01 -28.93
N GLN A 448 36.37 -9.01 -27.60
CA GLN A 448 35.11 -9.22 -26.89
C GLN A 448 34.29 -7.93 -26.75
N ALA A 449 33.03 -8.05 -26.36
CA ALA A 449 32.09 -6.92 -26.20
C ALA A 449 32.54 -5.85 -25.18
N ASN A 450 33.41 -6.21 -24.25
CA ASN A 450 34.04 -5.32 -23.28
C ASN A 450 35.30 -4.60 -23.81
N ALA A 451 35.55 -4.65 -25.12
CA ALA A 451 36.72 -4.08 -25.78
C ALA A 451 38.07 -4.65 -25.29
N SER A 452 38.11 -5.93 -24.87
CA SER A 452 39.35 -6.65 -24.54
C SER A 452 39.55 -7.93 -25.34
N TRP A 453 40.81 -8.36 -25.46
CA TRP A 453 41.21 -9.60 -26.14
C TRP A 453 41.01 -10.81 -25.24
N ALA A 454 40.20 -11.79 -25.67
CA ALA A 454 40.02 -13.06 -24.98
C ALA A 454 40.22 -14.25 -25.95
N PRO A 455 41.09 -15.22 -25.62
CA PRO A 455 42.01 -15.26 -24.48
C PRO A 455 43.06 -14.12 -24.53
N PRO A 456 43.75 -13.80 -23.41
CA PRO A 456 44.77 -12.74 -23.39
C PRO A 456 45.89 -13.01 -24.40
N LEU A 457 46.53 -11.94 -24.88
CA LEU A 457 47.56 -12.02 -25.92
C LEU A 457 48.75 -12.93 -25.50
N PRO A 458 49.21 -13.86 -26.36
CA PRO A 458 50.37 -14.72 -26.11
C PRO A 458 51.69 -13.93 -26.18
N PHE A 459 52.77 -14.49 -25.62
CA PHE A 459 54.13 -13.95 -25.71
C PHE A 459 55.13 -14.96 -26.28
N CYS A 460 56.27 -14.48 -26.78
CA CYS A 460 57.30 -15.28 -27.46
C CYS A 460 58.55 -15.43 -26.57
N ASP A 461 59.01 -16.66 -26.33
CA ASP A 461 60.07 -17.01 -25.36
C ASP A 461 61.28 -17.72 -26.00
N GLN A 462 62.51 -17.46 -25.53
CA GLN A 462 63.78 -17.92 -26.15
C GLN A 462 64.35 -19.19 -25.47
N VAL A 463 64.97 -20.13 -26.21
CA VAL A 463 65.48 -21.44 -25.69
C VAL A 463 66.82 -21.89 -26.33
N CYS A 464 67.63 -22.73 -25.64
CA CYS A 464 68.85 -23.37 -26.18
C CYS A 464 68.53 -24.53 -27.16
N GLY A 465 69.41 -24.75 -28.15
CA GLY A 465 69.39 -25.92 -29.04
C GLY A 465 70.08 -27.17 -28.45
N PRO A 466 70.19 -28.28 -29.22
CA PRO A 466 70.71 -29.57 -28.74
C PRO A 466 72.16 -29.53 -28.18
N PRO A 467 72.50 -30.34 -27.15
CA PRO A 467 73.86 -30.41 -26.61
C PRO A 467 74.92 -30.91 -27.60
N PRO A 468 76.19 -30.44 -27.49
CA PRO A 468 77.32 -30.96 -28.28
C PRO A 468 77.54 -32.47 -28.08
N GLN A 469 78.03 -33.18 -29.10
CA GLN A 469 78.24 -34.64 -29.03
C GLN A 469 79.67 -35.00 -28.59
N ALA A 470 79.80 -35.98 -27.67
CA ALA A 470 81.09 -36.52 -27.21
C ALA A 470 81.47 -37.81 -27.95
N ALA A 471 82.70 -37.92 -28.48
CA ALA A 471 83.16 -39.12 -29.17
C ALA A 471 83.29 -40.31 -28.20
N ASN A 472 82.67 -41.46 -28.53
CA ASN A 472 82.61 -42.65 -27.69
C ASN A 472 81.99 -42.42 -26.29
N GLY A 473 81.15 -41.39 -26.17
CA GLY A 473 80.33 -41.09 -25.01
C GLY A 473 78.90 -40.75 -25.41
N TRP A 474 77.99 -40.75 -24.45
CA TRP A 474 76.59 -40.35 -24.60
C TRP A 474 76.20 -39.33 -23.53
N HIS A 475 75.13 -38.56 -23.78
CA HIS A 475 74.60 -37.59 -22.81
C HIS A 475 73.12 -37.84 -22.49
N SER A 476 72.66 -37.33 -21.34
CA SER A 476 71.29 -37.53 -20.83
C SER A 476 70.18 -36.80 -21.60
N GLY A 477 70.53 -35.90 -22.53
CA GLY A 477 69.59 -35.04 -23.28
C GLY A 477 69.23 -35.55 -24.68
N LEU A 478 69.41 -36.83 -24.98
CA LEU A 478 69.13 -37.40 -26.30
C LEU A 478 67.62 -37.35 -26.64
N GLY A 479 67.27 -36.83 -27.82
CA GLY A 479 65.90 -36.82 -28.35
C GLY A 479 65.04 -35.58 -28.01
N GLN A 480 65.60 -34.59 -27.33
CA GLN A 480 64.96 -33.31 -27.06
C GLN A 480 65.58 -32.20 -27.93
N GLU A 481 64.76 -31.36 -28.55
CA GLU A 481 65.25 -30.29 -29.46
C GLU A 481 65.39 -28.92 -28.79
N HIS A 482 64.63 -28.68 -27.71
CA HIS A 482 64.54 -27.37 -27.05
C HIS A 482 64.84 -27.50 -25.55
N PHE A 483 65.84 -26.74 -25.08
CA PHE A 483 66.31 -26.78 -23.69
C PHE A 483 66.17 -25.38 -23.05
N PRO A 484 65.30 -25.19 -22.04
CA PRO A 484 65.15 -23.91 -21.36
C PRO A 484 66.38 -23.57 -20.50
N TYR A 485 66.51 -22.29 -20.14
CA TYR A 485 67.58 -21.80 -19.27
C TYR A 485 67.70 -22.62 -17.97
N GLY A 486 68.93 -22.98 -17.60
CA GLY A 486 69.24 -23.79 -16.40
C GLY A 486 69.18 -25.30 -16.60
N THR A 487 68.78 -25.80 -17.78
CA THR A 487 68.76 -27.25 -18.06
C THR A 487 70.18 -27.81 -18.10
N SER A 488 70.46 -28.87 -17.35
CA SER A 488 71.78 -29.53 -17.28
C SER A 488 71.76 -30.94 -17.90
N VAL A 489 72.79 -31.27 -18.68
CA VAL A 489 72.98 -32.58 -19.30
C VAL A 489 74.30 -33.19 -18.86
N THR A 490 74.29 -34.49 -18.58
CA THR A 490 75.42 -35.25 -18.03
C THR A 490 75.94 -36.24 -19.06
N TYR A 491 77.26 -36.32 -19.21
CA TYR A 491 77.96 -37.22 -20.14
C TYR A 491 78.47 -38.50 -19.46
N GLN A 492 78.50 -39.60 -20.21
CA GLN A 492 79.10 -40.86 -19.81
C GLN A 492 79.88 -41.50 -20.97
N CYS A 493 81.00 -42.12 -20.66
CA CYS A 493 81.85 -42.81 -21.63
C CYS A 493 81.48 -44.29 -21.77
N ALA A 494 81.74 -44.85 -22.96
CA ALA A 494 81.65 -46.29 -23.19
C ALA A 494 82.62 -47.08 -22.30
N GLN A 495 82.27 -48.35 -22.05
CA GLN A 495 82.97 -49.21 -21.10
C GLN A 495 84.47 -49.32 -21.42
N GLY A 496 85.32 -49.10 -20.41
CA GLY A 496 86.78 -49.19 -20.54
C GLY A 496 87.50 -47.88 -20.90
N LEU A 497 86.75 -46.79 -21.10
CA LEU A 497 87.28 -45.43 -21.31
C LEU A 497 87.13 -44.59 -20.04
N SER A 498 88.03 -43.63 -19.84
CA SER A 498 87.97 -42.64 -18.76
C SER A 498 87.50 -41.29 -19.32
N LEU A 499 86.57 -40.62 -18.62
CA LEU A 499 86.05 -39.31 -18.96
C LEU A 499 87.04 -38.22 -18.55
N ILE A 500 87.44 -37.38 -19.51
CA ILE A 500 88.35 -36.25 -19.32
C ILE A 500 87.61 -34.96 -19.68
N GLY A 501 87.50 -34.06 -18.71
CA GLY A 501 86.71 -32.82 -18.81
C GLY A 501 85.50 -32.82 -17.88
N ASP A 502 84.61 -31.85 -18.05
CA ASP A 502 83.43 -31.69 -17.20
C ASP A 502 82.39 -32.75 -17.51
N ALA A 503 81.95 -33.46 -16.48
CA ALA A 503 80.97 -34.54 -16.63
C ALA A 503 79.54 -34.02 -16.93
N SER A 504 79.28 -32.72 -16.77
CA SER A 504 77.96 -32.11 -17.04
C SER A 504 78.08 -30.66 -17.51
N ILE A 505 77.23 -30.26 -18.46
CA ILE A 505 77.10 -28.88 -18.96
C ILE A 505 75.65 -28.41 -18.85
N TYR A 506 75.39 -27.10 -18.76
CA TYR A 506 74.05 -26.54 -18.62
C TYR A 506 73.77 -25.36 -19.57
N CYS A 507 72.50 -25.17 -19.94
CA CYS A 507 72.05 -24.04 -20.75
C CYS A 507 72.09 -22.76 -19.92
N THR A 508 72.90 -21.80 -20.34
CA THR A 508 73.15 -20.52 -19.68
C THR A 508 73.19 -19.40 -20.71
N SER A 509 73.34 -18.15 -20.29
CA SER A 509 73.60 -17.02 -21.18
C SER A 509 74.84 -16.29 -20.69
N GLU A 510 75.86 -16.14 -21.55
CA GLU A 510 77.07 -15.39 -21.21
C GLU A 510 76.88 -13.88 -21.39
N ASP A 511 76.04 -13.47 -22.34
CA ASP A 511 75.76 -12.07 -22.71
C ASP A 511 74.40 -11.56 -22.18
N GLY A 512 73.58 -12.43 -21.59
CA GLY A 512 72.22 -12.14 -21.13
C GLY A 512 71.19 -12.02 -22.26
N LEU A 513 71.57 -12.27 -23.52
CA LEU A 513 70.76 -12.06 -24.72
C LEU A 513 70.66 -13.32 -25.59
N THR A 514 71.66 -14.19 -25.55
CA THR A 514 71.69 -15.46 -26.28
C THR A 514 71.91 -16.62 -25.32
N LEU A 515 71.08 -17.66 -25.47
CA LEU A 515 71.17 -18.88 -24.68
C LEU A 515 72.13 -19.87 -25.36
N GLY A 516 73.16 -20.33 -24.63
CA GLY A 516 74.19 -21.27 -25.07
C GLY A 516 74.59 -22.28 -23.97
N TRP A 517 75.35 -23.32 -24.33
CA TRP A 517 75.81 -24.34 -23.37
C TRP A 517 77.06 -23.86 -22.60
N SER A 518 77.13 -24.17 -21.31
CA SER A 518 78.17 -23.70 -20.38
C SER A 518 79.60 -24.16 -20.68
N GLY A 519 79.80 -25.10 -21.60
CA GLY A 519 81.12 -25.64 -21.94
C GLY A 519 81.11 -26.68 -23.07
N PRO A 520 82.29 -27.09 -23.57
CA PRO A 520 82.43 -28.09 -24.61
C PRO A 520 82.14 -29.52 -24.10
N ALA A 521 81.96 -30.48 -25.03
CA ALA A 521 81.78 -31.89 -24.68
C ALA A 521 83.09 -32.52 -24.13
N PRO A 522 83.01 -33.43 -23.13
CA PRO A 522 84.18 -34.12 -22.58
C PRO A 522 84.74 -35.20 -23.51
N GLU A 523 86.02 -35.56 -23.32
CA GLU A 523 86.74 -36.57 -24.09
C GLU A 523 86.81 -37.94 -23.38
N CYS A 524 86.53 -39.03 -24.09
CA CYS A 524 86.59 -40.40 -23.55
C CYS A 524 87.82 -41.16 -24.10
N ARG A 525 88.85 -41.42 -23.27
CA ARG A 525 90.06 -42.19 -23.68
C ARG A 525 90.63 -43.10 -22.58
N VAL A 526 91.50 -44.04 -22.95
CA VAL A 526 92.15 -44.98 -22.01
C VAL A 526 93.40 -44.35 -21.36
N VAL A 527 93.49 -44.35 -20.03
CA VAL A 527 94.68 -43.89 -19.27
C VAL A 527 95.07 -44.94 -18.22
N ARG A 528 96.36 -45.32 -18.15
CA ARG A 528 96.91 -46.29 -17.19
C ARG A 528 98.32 -45.87 -16.72
N CYS A 529 98.55 -45.82 -15.40
CA CYS A 529 99.87 -45.57 -14.83
C CYS A 529 100.68 -46.86 -14.58
N PRO A 530 102.02 -46.83 -14.67
CA PRO A 530 102.88 -47.99 -14.41
C PRO A 530 102.77 -48.46 -12.96
N LYS A 531 103.02 -49.74 -12.66
CA LYS A 531 102.98 -50.22 -11.26
C LYS A 531 104.07 -49.54 -10.43
N PRO A 532 103.73 -48.85 -9.32
CA PRO A 532 104.73 -48.20 -8.50
C PRO A 532 105.53 -49.21 -7.68
N THR A 533 106.86 -49.09 -7.70
CA THR A 533 107.78 -50.02 -7.03
C THR A 533 108.78 -49.23 -6.19
N VAL A 534 108.87 -49.53 -4.89
CA VAL A 534 109.80 -48.89 -3.94
C VAL A 534 110.62 -49.97 -3.23
N GLU A 535 111.96 -49.95 -3.38
CA GLU A 535 112.84 -50.93 -2.72
C GLU A 535 112.83 -50.75 -1.20
N ARG A 536 112.73 -51.86 -0.45
CA ARG A 536 112.66 -51.86 1.04
C ARG A 536 111.50 -51.02 1.57
N GLY A 537 110.41 -50.95 0.80
CA GLY A 537 109.17 -50.26 1.15
C GLY A 537 107.92 -50.98 0.63
N ARG A 538 106.74 -50.57 1.12
CA ARG A 538 105.43 -51.18 0.85
C ARG A 538 104.45 -50.14 0.32
N MET A 539 103.55 -50.54 -0.59
CA MET A 539 102.48 -49.69 -1.15
C MET A 539 101.08 -50.13 -0.68
N THR A 540 100.17 -49.18 -0.50
CA THR A 540 98.79 -49.38 -0.08
C THR A 540 97.86 -48.49 -0.92
N PRO A 541 96.77 -49.02 -1.51
CA PRO A 541 96.34 -50.41 -1.58
C PRO A 541 97.15 -51.24 -2.60
N GLN A 542 97.27 -52.56 -2.38
CA GLN A 542 97.93 -53.46 -3.34
C GLN A 542 96.99 -53.82 -4.50
N LYS A 543 96.94 -52.95 -5.52
CA LYS A 543 96.18 -53.17 -6.76
C LYS A 543 97.12 -53.50 -7.93
N PHE A 544 96.58 -54.16 -8.97
CA PHE A 544 97.31 -54.51 -10.19
C PHE A 544 97.03 -53.57 -11.38
N ALA A 545 96.00 -52.72 -11.29
CA ALA A 545 95.63 -51.75 -12.32
C ALA A 545 95.38 -50.37 -11.72
N PHE A 546 95.92 -49.33 -12.37
CA PHE A 546 95.91 -47.94 -11.90
C PHE A 546 95.38 -47.01 -12.99
N PRO A 547 94.04 -46.87 -13.14
CA PRO A 547 93.44 -45.91 -14.05
C PRO A 547 93.62 -44.45 -13.56
N TYR A 548 93.29 -43.50 -14.43
CA TYR A 548 93.32 -42.06 -14.13
C TYR A 548 92.57 -41.74 -12.82
N GLY A 549 93.17 -40.87 -11.99
CA GLY A 549 92.58 -40.37 -10.74
C GLY A 549 92.78 -41.26 -9.52
N VAL A 550 93.47 -42.42 -9.65
CA VAL A 550 93.74 -43.31 -8.50
C VAL A 550 94.91 -42.81 -7.64
N ASP A 551 94.74 -42.83 -6.32
CA ASP A 551 95.74 -42.49 -5.30
C ASP A 551 96.36 -43.75 -4.63
N VAL A 552 97.67 -43.72 -4.38
CA VAL A 552 98.43 -44.78 -3.67
C VAL A 552 99.37 -44.20 -2.62
N GLN A 553 99.68 -44.96 -1.56
CA GLN A 553 100.50 -44.52 -0.43
C GLN A 553 101.65 -45.51 -0.10
N PHE A 554 102.79 -45.04 0.39
CA PHE A 554 104.05 -45.77 0.57
C PHE A 554 104.63 -45.68 1.99
N SER A 555 105.30 -46.74 2.45
CA SER A 555 106.03 -46.81 3.75
C SER A 555 107.35 -47.62 3.63
N CYS A 556 108.33 -47.42 4.52
CA CYS A 556 109.64 -48.10 4.51
C CYS A 556 109.78 -49.17 5.61
N ASP A 557 110.67 -50.15 5.39
CA ASP A 557 111.04 -51.19 6.36
C ASP A 557 111.93 -50.63 7.50
N GLU A 558 112.03 -51.34 8.65
CA GLU A 558 112.78 -50.88 9.84
C GLU A 558 114.27 -50.56 9.56
N GLY A 559 114.77 -49.48 10.18
CA GLY A 559 116.13 -48.96 9.99
C GLY A 559 116.31 -48.08 8.74
N PHE A 560 115.23 -47.86 7.98
CA PHE A 560 115.19 -46.99 6.80
C PHE A 560 114.14 -45.88 6.97
N LYS A 561 114.45 -44.68 6.47
CA LYS A 561 113.56 -43.53 6.46
C LYS A 561 113.07 -43.21 5.05
N LEU A 562 111.78 -42.90 4.92
CA LEU A 562 111.14 -42.55 3.65
C LEU A 562 111.55 -41.15 3.19
N GLN A 563 112.09 -41.07 1.98
CA GLN A 563 112.50 -39.84 1.32
C GLN A 563 111.62 -39.61 0.09
N GLY A 564 110.80 -38.56 0.14
CA GLY A 564 109.82 -38.22 -0.90
C GLY A 564 108.39 -38.15 -0.34
N ALA A 565 107.41 -37.93 -1.23
CA ALA A 565 106.01 -37.87 -0.83
C ALA A 565 105.49 -39.26 -0.44
N ALA A 566 104.80 -39.35 0.68
CA ALA A 566 104.26 -40.62 1.15
C ALA A 566 103.12 -41.16 0.27
N GLY A 567 102.55 -40.38 -0.66
CA GLY A 567 101.53 -40.85 -1.60
C GLY A 567 101.57 -40.13 -2.95
N SER A 568 100.95 -40.73 -3.96
CA SER A 568 100.98 -40.28 -5.35
C SER A 568 99.69 -40.61 -6.11
N ARG A 569 99.29 -39.76 -7.08
CA ARG A 569 98.09 -39.89 -7.91
C ARG A 569 98.43 -40.15 -9.38
N CYS A 570 97.66 -41.02 -10.03
CA CYS A 570 97.75 -41.29 -11.47
C CYS A 570 97.13 -40.15 -12.29
N GLN A 571 97.94 -39.45 -13.07
CA GLN A 571 97.56 -38.27 -13.86
C GLN A 571 97.08 -38.63 -15.27
N ALA A 572 96.48 -37.66 -15.98
CA ALA A 572 95.91 -37.84 -17.33
C ALA A 572 96.97 -38.13 -18.42
N ASP A 573 98.24 -37.92 -18.09
CA ASP A 573 99.42 -38.23 -18.89
C ASP A 573 100.01 -39.63 -18.60
N GLY A 574 99.42 -40.38 -17.67
CA GLY A 574 99.89 -41.71 -17.28
C GLY A 574 101.07 -41.71 -16.29
N THR A 575 101.40 -40.56 -15.69
CA THR A 575 102.46 -40.44 -14.68
C THR A 575 101.94 -40.41 -13.25
N TRP A 576 102.80 -40.77 -12.29
CA TRP A 576 102.54 -40.67 -10.85
C TRP A 576 103.05 -39.32 -10.34
N GLN A 577 102.13 -38.52 -9.77
CA GLN A 577 102.48 -37.21 -9.19
C GLN A 577 101.91 -37.07 -7.77
N PRO A 578 102.74 -36.72 -6.76
CA PRO A 578 104.20 -36.53 -6.82
C PRO A 578 104.99 -37.81 -7.16
N PRO A 579 106.25 -37.74 -7.64
CA PRO A 579 107.04 -38.92 -7.99
C PRO A 579 107.24 -39.88 -6.79
N LEU A 580 107.46 -41.16 -7.09
CA LEU A 580 107.52 -42.23 -6.08
C LEU A 580 108.69 -42.03 -5.08
N PRO A 581 108.49 -42.31 -3.78
CA PRO A 581 109.52 -42.12 -2.76
C PRO A 581 110.56 -43.25 -2.70
N THR A 582 111.70 -43.00 -2.04
CA THR A 582 112.80 -43.98 -1.81
C THR A 582 113.13 -44.15 -0.32
N CYS A 583 113.57 -45.34 0.10
CA CYS A 583 113.92 -45.66 1.50
C CYS A 583 115.44 -45.65 1.73
N GLN A 584 115.95 -44.85 2.69
CA GLN A 584 117.38 -44.72 2.99
C GLN A 584 117.76 -45.12 4.43
N ALA A 585 118.93 -45.74 4.61
CA ALA A 585 119.40 -46.23 5.92
C ALA A 585 119.83 -45.11 6.88
N VAL A 586 119.60 -45.29 8.18
CA VAL A 586 119.92 -44.29 9.24
C VAL A 586 121.20 -44.65 10.04
N TYR A 587 122.01 -43.65 10.42
CA TYR A 587 123.25 -43.79 11.21
C TYR A 587 123.39 -42.65 12.25
N CYS A 588 124.07 -42.89 13.38
CA CYS A 588 124.43 -41.85 14.36
C CYS A 588 125.86 -41.33 14.17
N SER A 589 126.01 -40.01 14.13
CA SER A 589 127.29 -39.30 13.95
C SER A 589 128.11 -39.23 15.24
N ARG A 590 129.45 -39.20 15.16
CA ARG A 590 130.32 -39.02 16.34
C ARG A 590 129.95 -37.75 17.13
N PRO A 591 129.85 -37.80 18.47
CA PRO A 591 129.74 -36.59 19.31
C PRO A 591 131.05 -35.79 19.25
N SER A 592 131.00 -34.54 18.76
CA SER A 592 132.16 -33.64 18.64
C SER A 592 131.74 -32.23 19.08
N GLY A 593 132.41 -31.65 20.09
CA GLY A 593 132.11 -30.27 20.52
C GLY A 593 132.53 -29.85 21.93
N GLU A 594 133.02 -30.75 22.80
CA GLU A 594 133.43 -30.38 24.16
C GLU A 594 134.90 -30.76 24.40
N GLU A 595 135.77 -29.77 24.63
CA GLU A 595 137.23 -29.92 24.74
C GLU A 595 137.68 -30.89 25.85
N ASN A 596 136.77 -31.25 26.77
CA ASN A 596 137.05 -32.13 27.89
C ASN A 596 136.56 -33.58 27.69
N LEU A 597 135.91 -33.92 26.57
CA LEU A 597 135.29 -35.23 26.31
C LEU A 597 136.19 -36.12 25.43
N GLN A 598 136.68 -37.22 26.01
CA GLN A 598 137.62 -38.14 25.35
C GLN A 598 136.97 -39.52 25.15
N ILE A 599 136.79 -39.91 23.89
CA ILE A 599 136.13 -41.17 23.49
C ILE A 599 137.18 -42.28 23.38
N SER A 600 136.91 -43.46 23.95
CA SER A 600 137.89 -44.55 24.05
C SER A 600 138.26 -45.16 22.68
N SER A 601 137.32 -45.22 21.74
CA SER A 601 137.52 -45.72 20.37
C SER A 601 136.64 -44.96 19.36
N PRO A 602 137.06 -43.77 18.91
CA PRO A 602 136.20 -42.94 18.08
C PRO A 602 136.06 -43.48 16.64
N ARG A 603 134.83 -43.78 16.21
CA ARG A 603 134.43 -43.96 14.79
C ARG A 603 133.66 -42.74 14.32
N LEU A 604 133.66 -42.46 13.00
CA LEU A 604 132.93 -41.31 12.44
C LEU A 604 131.41 -41.48 12.51
N ARG A 605 130.90 -42.70 12.32
CA ARG A 605 129.48 -43.03 12.26
C ARG A 605 129.25 -44.41 12.89
N TYR A 606 128.13 -44.56 13.58
CA TYR A 606 127.73 -45.78 14.26
C TYR A 606 126.37 -46.22 13.74
N LYS A 607 126.18 -47.53 13.61
CA LYS A 607 124.90 -48.10 13.19
C LYS A 607 123.93 -48.06 14.37
N VAL A 608 122.64 -48.06 14.05
CA VAL A 608 121.57 -48.18 15.05
C VAL A 608 121.82 -49.41 15.93
N ASN A 609 121.73 -49.24 17.25
CA ASN A 609 122.05 -50.16 18.35
C ASN A 609 123.53 -50.37 18.71
N GLU A 610 124.48 -49.62 18.12
CA GLU A 610 125.88 -49.62 18.57
C GLU A 610 126.13 -48.63 19.73
N THR A 611 126.94 -49.02 20.72
CA THR A 611 127.27 -48.23 21.93
C THR A 611 128.70 -47.70 21.91
N LEU A 612 128.90 -46.42 22.27
CA LEU A 612 130.23 -45.80 22.43
C LEU A 612 130.52 -45.48 23.91
N SER A 613 131.79 -45.55 24.30
CA SER A 613 132.29 -45.25 25.66
C SER A 613 133.17 -43.99 25.65
N TYR A 614 133.01 -43.10 26.64
CA TYR A 614 133.74 -41.84 26.75
C TYR A 614 134.02 -41.42 28.20
N PHE A 615 135.03 -40.58 28.43
CA PHE A 615 135.39 -40.05 29.76
C PHE A 615 135.70 -38.54 29.70
N CYS A 616 135.46 -37.84 30.81
CA CYS A 616 135.63 -36.39 30.93
C CYS A 616 136.91 -35.99 31.69
N ARG A 617 137.66 -35.01 31.18
CA ARG A 617 138.91 -34.50 31.79
C ARG A 617 138.64 -33.29 32.71
N SER A 618 139.15 -33.29 33.94
CA SER A 618 139.05 -32.21 34.94
C SER A 618 140.42 -31.87 35.54
N ASN A 619 140.65 -30.61 35.95
CA ASN A 619 141.92 -30.07 36.48
C ASN A 619 142.32 -30.60 37.89
N ILE A 620 141.64 -31.61 38.42
CA ILE A 620 141.97 -32.31 39.66
C ILE A 620 141.88 -33.82 39.34
N HIS A 621 142.94 -34.58 39.60
CA HIS A 621 143.27 -35.92 39.07
C HIS A 621 142.27 -37.10 39.33
N GLN A 622 141.00 -37.03 38.94
CA GLN A 622 140.11 -38.21 38.80
C GLN A 622 139.12 -38.07 37.62
N SER A 623 139.11 -39.04 36.70
CA SER A 623 138.22 -39.12 35.53
C SER A 623 137.21 -40.27 35.67
N VAL A 624 135.90 -39.99 35.50
CA VAL A 624 134.81 -40.99 35.49
C VAL A 624 134.46 -41.35 34.03
N GLY A 625 134.28 -42.65 33.74
CA GLY A 625 133.85 -43.14 32.42
C GLY A 625 132.32 -43.29 32.29
N SER A 626 131.75 -42.98 31.11
CA SER A 626 130.31 -43.05 30.77
C SER A 626 130.10 -43.67 29.36
N SER A 627 128.89 -44.12 29.00
CA SER A 627 128.59 -44.72 27.68
C SER A 627 127.22 -44.30 27.11
N ALA A 628 127.08 -44.30 25.78
CA ALA A 628 125.89 -43.88 25.03
C ALA A 628 125.62 -44.78 23.81
N THR A 629 124.35 -45.11 23.51
CA THR A 629 123.94 -46.02 22.41
C THR A 629 123.19 -45.28 21.29
N CYS A 630 123.43 -45.66 20.04
CA CYS A 630 122.80 -45.07 18.85
C CYS A 630 121.37 -45.59 18.63
N SER A 631 120.37 -44.71 18.62
CA SER A 631 118.94 -45.05 18.39
C SER A 631 118.55 -45.05 16.91
N SER A 632 117.41 -45.67 16.56
CA SER A 632 116.85 -45.76 15.20
C SER A 632 116.52 -44.40 14.57
N ASP A 633 116.41 -43.37 15.41
CA ASP A 633 116.16 -42.00 14.99
C ASP A 633 117.45 -41.20 14.73
N GLY A 634 118.62 -41.85 14.85
CA GLY A 634 119.93 -41.24 14.55
C GLY A 634 120.55 -40.43 15.70
N THR A 635 120.07 -40.59 16.94
CA THR A 635 120.53 -39.86 18.14
C THR A 635 121.19 -40.76 19.19
N TRP A 636 122.05 -40.18 20.05
CA TRP A 636 122.74 -40.88 21.15
C TRP A 636 121.95 -40.84 22.46
N VAL A 637 121.81 -41.99 23.13
CA VAL A 637 121.05 -42.11 24.37
C VAL A 637 121.87 -42.87 25.45
N PRO A 638 122.14 -42.28 26.63
CA PRO A 638 121.99 -40.85 26.95
C PRO A 638 122.99 -39.98 26.14
N PRO A 639 122.72 -38.67 25.93
CA PRO A 639 123.57 -37.80 25.13
C PRO A 639 124.99 -37.65 25.73
N ALA A 640 126.01 -37.86 24.89
CA ALA A 640 127.41 -37.90 25.32
C ALA A 640 128.02 -36.50 25.54
N THR A 641 127.86 -35.91 26.73
CA THR A 641 128.39 -34.57 27.12
C THR A 641 129.04 -34.54 28.52
N CYS A 642 130.00 -33.63 28.75
CA CYS A 642 130.78 -33.39 29.97
C CYS A 642 130.48 -31.99 30.56
N LYS A 643 129.57 -31.87 31.54
CA LYS A 643 129.21 -30.56 32.12
C LYS A 643 130.03 -30.17 33.37
N LYS A 644 130.54 -28.93 33.41
CA LYS A 644 130.99 -28.21 34.62
C LYS A 644 129.77 -27.80 35.47
N ARG A 645 129.87 -27.94 36.79
CA ARG A 645 128.79 -27.66 37.74
C ARG A 645 128.76 -26.17 38.10
N ASP A 646 128.14 -25.35 37.24
CA ASP A 646 127.65 -24.00 37.59
C ASP A 646 126.79 -23.40 36.47
N ALA A 647 125.48 -23.73 36.48
CA ALA A 647 124.39 -22.99 35.81
C ALA A 647 123.04 -23.75 35.94
N CYS A 648 122.71 -24.29 37.12
CA CYS A 648 121.43 -24.96 37.37
C CYS A 648 120.51 -24.24 38.38
N GLU A 649 120.77 -22.96 38.69
CA GLU A 649 119.95 -22.17 39.62
C GLU A 649 119.18 -20.99 38.99
N ARG A 650 119.24 -20.77 37.67
CA ARG A 650 118.50 -19.65 37.03
C ARG A 650 117.26 -20.04 36.20
N ILE A 651 116.96 -21.33 36.03
CA ILE A 651 115.75 -21.81 35.31
C ILE A 651 114.72 -22.46 36.25
N LEU A 652 115.05 -22.62 37.54
CA LEU A 652 114.11 -23.13 38.56
C LEU A 652 113.22 -22.06 39.22
N ARG A 653 113.29 -20.78 38.81
CA ARG A 653 112.44 -19.71 39.40
C ARG A 653 111.27 -19.20 38.55
N ASN A 654 111.12 -19.60 37.29
CA ASN A 654 110.00 -19.12 36.44
C ASN A 654 109.00 -20.24 36.08
N ARG A 655 109.09 -21.40 36.73
CA ARG A 655 108.16 -22.53 36.56
C ARG A 655 106.96 -22.46 37.51
N GLU A 656 106.92 -21.49 38.43
CA GLU A 656 105.84 -21.34 39.43
C GLU A 656 104.77 -20.30 39.07
N ASP A 657 104.93 -19.49 38.01
CA ASP A 657 104.03 -18.33 37.76
C ASP A 657 102.97 -18.49 36.64
N PHE A 658 102.81 -19.67 36.05
CA PHE A 658 101.65 -19.95 35.18
C PHE A 658 101.02 -21.30 35.50
N GLN A 659 100.36 -21.37 36.65
CA GLN A 659 99.31 -22.34 36.91
C GLN A 659 97.96 -21.79 36.41
N CYS A 660 97.76 -21.82 35.09
CA CYS A 660 96.42 -21.81 34.50
C CYS A 660 96.34 -23.00 33.56
N GLY A 661 95.66 -24.05 34.03
CA GLY A 661 95.42 -25.30 33.31
C GLY A 661 94.45 -25.13 32.16
N VAL A 662 94.86 -24.39 31.13
CA VAL A 662 94.14 -24.30 29.85
C VAL A 662 95.02 -24.91 28.76
N PRO A 663 94.60 -26.00 28.11
CA PRO A 663 95.32 -26.58 26.98
C PRO A 663 95.51 -25.56 25.85
N LEU A 664 96.70 -25.54 25.24
CA LEU A 664 97.05 -24.68 24.09
C LEU A 664 96.07 -24.81 22.89
N THR A 665 95.32 -25.91 22.83
CA THR A 665 94.27 -26.14 21.82
C THR A 665 93.01 -25.33 22.07
N GLU A 666 92.65 -25.04 23.32
CA GLU A 666 91.46 -24.23 23.67
C GLU A 666 91.71 -22.72 23.51
N LEU A 667 92.98 -22.28 23.66
CA LEU A 667 93.37 -20.88 23.43
C LEU A 667 93.24 -20.48 21.95
N LYS A 668 93.50 -21.43 21.03
CA LYS A 668 93.39 -21.21 19.58
C LYS A 668 91.93 -21.05 19.15
N THR A 669 91.04 -21.87 19.68
CA THR A 669 89.60 -21.81 19.38
C THR A 669 88.95 -20.54 19.93
N LEU A 670 89.38 -20.06 21.11
CA LEU A 670 88.88 -18.81 21.70
C LEU A 670 89.29 -17.57 20.88
N LEU A 671 90.51 -17.56 20.34
CA LEU A 671 90.99 -16.46 19.48
C LEU A 671 90.31 -16.43 18.10
N GLU A 672 89.96 -17.59 17.53
CA GLU A 672 89.21 -17.69 16.26
C GLU A 672 87.75 -17.22 16.42
N VAL A 673 87.10 -17.53 17.54
CA VAL A 673 85.74 -17.04 17.85
C VAL A 673 85.74 -15.53 18.09
N GLN A 674 86.75 -14.99 18.76
CA GLN A 674 86.88 -13.56 19.01
C GLN A 674 87.12 -12.75 17.72
N LYS A 675 87.80 -13.35 16.73
CA LYS A 675 87.96 -12.75 15.39
C LYS A 675 86.63 -12.66 14.63
N LEU A 676 85.84 -13.73 14.62
CA LEU A 676 84.52 -13.78 13.96
C LEU A 676 83.54 -12.76 14.55
N TYR A 677 83.55 -12.59 15.88
CA TYR A 677 82.69 -11.61 16.56
C TYR A 677 83.02 -10.16 16.16
N LEU A 678 84.31 -9.83 16.00
CA LEU A 678 84.76 -8.49 15.57
C LEU A 678 84.48 -8.23 14.08
N GLU A 679 84.50 -9.27 13.23
CA GLU A 679 84.11 -9.16 11.81
C GLU A 679 82.60 -8.92 11.65
N ILE A 680 81.76 -9.54 12.50
CA ILE A 680 80.31 -9.29 12.52
C ILE A 680 80.00 -7.85 12.98
N GLN A 681 80.65 -7.36 14.05
CA GLN A 681 80.47 -5.96 14.50
C GLN A 681 80.94 -4.93 13.47
N LYS A 682 81.94 -5.27 12.65
CA LYS A 682 82.39 -4.40 11.56
C LYS A 682 81.34 -4.31 10.44
N LEU A 683 80.69 -5.42 10.09
CA LEU A 683 79.64 -5.48 9.07
C LEU A 683 78.36 -4.76 9.51
N GLU A 684 78.02 -4.76 10.80
CA GLU A 684 76.86 -4.03 11.36
C GLU A 684 77.06 -2.50 11.44
N MET A 685 78.30 -1.99 11.31
CA MET A 685 78.56 -0.54 11.21
C MET A 685 78.72 -0.04 9.76
N GLU A 686 78.82 -0.94 8.78
CA GLU A 686 78.93 -0.62 7.34
C GLU A 686 77.57 -0.71 6.59
N LEU A 687 76.49 -1.06 7.30
CA LEU A 687 75.07 -1.08 6.88
C LEU A 687 74.27 -0.05 7.70
#